data_AF-A0A542SPG2-F1
#
_entry.id   AF-A0A542SPG2-F1
#
_cell.length_a   1.000
_cell.length_b   1.000
_cell.length_c   1.000
_cell.angle_alpha   90.00
_cell.angle_beta   90.00
_cell.angle_gamma   90.00
#
_symmetry.space_group_name_H-M   'P 1'
#
loop_
_entity.id
_entity.type
_entity.pdbx_description
1 polymer ?
#
loop_
_entity_poly.entity_id
_entity_poly.type
_entity_poly.pdbx_seq_one_letter_code
_entity_poly.pdbx_strand_id
1 'polypeptide(L)'
;MKESIRVGPPPIRQEVGDPTPSRRRNVTTRKPDLPIVAGESEKHMTTSFRARKSPALRRVAAAVAGALLVGALGAGVPTGAAADSPTPTTSSTVDFDYFADVFPALADQRGSHVFESVTIERLKYILRFKEGNFAILIGDPTDAKLQAKIGLINQAAKAADVKKIYVFNPRIDGAKLNIFDWSELETQLGGDGLTYWEDEGPAATTGGTLLSLLNGDNPEPQFVRDEDGKVTAPYLFVANKDRKNGQDQDDRIVASLSDSQGAAVLATANAQDAYKAQVTSVLASAPLSVNSQFDFYKDEVNRRHLDRYTDATKYGAQILDDADNQDGWRIESLTYPETIDLLTNPLYADSDVPLLFGGTWCHNTRAVIKTVNETAQAANVSTVYNLDFSLFSTSNGRANYDHIRTSGQPVLADGKLVAPGHLYGDLFNKYLDGAVAEYAADGEEGASPNFYYPGGDVSGEVKSARRLQVPALLVYNKNHKDAQGNAQPVVDQAIRYNDNGTYTEYMSEWWYVAGRDLPNTADTTLQGTLAPGGNRLGSQRAFAREAVDEYRRVLGSLTTAAAASNVSVAESDSAISALPVGATTTLSVTVTAPTYSSYISLNTAGQDDALVDGTGAPLGKVIVSNQDGDVIAGPVQLPRATGSVSIDVPARSASDIGSVWTVSYLGHGYAIAPASTPITIGKTATVTLNELPQVSYEQEAQITAQVTAGATGTATITGLPGQPLTATISEGAVAFPLASGIAAGSYPVKVTYSGDSEYASAQSETKTLVIAKAKPVVTVTAAAYAYGKAGASAVTVTTAKKTPATGNVTLTVAGNTLSGKLNSAGAVTFALPANLAVKTQSVTVAYAGDANIAAASSTASVTVTKGKVTKVGAKVTKTPTSKKKGKVRVTVSTAKGLAAASGKVTVTAKKGKKSITVKGTVKSQRVSLTLPKLAKGKWKITAKYAGNGTYSSASSAKVTVKIKK
;
A
#
# COMPACT_ATOMS: atom_id res chain seq x y z
N MET A 1 43.95 44.89 -15.20
CA MET A 1 44.24 46.31 -14.89
C MET A 1 43.39 46.70 -13.69
N LYS A 2 43.94 47.51 -12.75
CA LYS A 2 43.25 48.10 -11.57
C LYS A 2 42.77 47.07 -10.52
N GLU A 3 43.15 47.12 -9.23
CA GLU A 3 43.05 48.17 -8.18
C GLU A 3 41.64 48.29 -7.55
N SER A 4 41.44 48.46 -6.23
CA SER A 4 42.30 48.22 -5.03
C SER A 4 41.56 48.54 -3.71
N ILE A 5 42.01 47.96 -2.57
CA ILE A 5 41.93 48.49 -1.17
C ILE A 5 40.51 48.51 -0.48
N ARG A 6 40.24 47.78 0.64
CA ARG A 6 40.51 48.02 2.11
C ARG A 6 39.58 49.11 2.73
N VAL A 7 38.98 49.10 3.94
CA VAL A 7 39.21 48.61 5.36
C VAL A 7 37.79 48.34 6.00
N GLY A 8 37.44 47.75 7.18
CA GLY A 8 38.02 47.27 8.47
C GLY A 8 37.62 48.16 9.69
N PRO A 9 37.67 47.76 11.00
CA PRO A 9 37.86 46.44 11.67
C PRO A 9 36.90 46.21 12.95
N PRO A 10 37.15 45.28 13.93
CA PRO A 10 36.25 44.89 15.08
C PRO A 10 36.65 45.60 16.44
N PRO A 11 36.33 45.18 17.73
CA PRO A 11 35.65 44.01 18.37
C PRO A 11 34.62 44.33 19.53
N ILE A 12 34.13 43.40 20.42
CA ILE A 12 34.65 42.99 21.77
C ILE A 12 33.84 41.84 22.48
N ARG A 13 34.53 41.04 23.32
CA ARG A 13 34.25 40.10 24.48
C ARG A 13 32.94 40.24 25.32
N GLN A 14 32.51 39.36 26.27
CA GLN A 14 33.11 38.27 27.12
C GLN A 14 32.03 37.29 27.73
N GLU A 15 32.21 35.96 27.79
CA GLU A 15 32.56 35.01 28.91
C GLU A 15 31.51 34.52 29.97
N VAL A 16 31.44 33.18 30.14
CA VAL A 16 31.26 32.34 31.37
C VAL A 16 29.90 32.24 32.13
N GLY A 17 29.45 31.00 32.43
CA GLY A 17 28.60 30.68 33.62
C GLY A 17 27.64 29.46 33.56
N ASP A 18 27.90 28.41 34.36
CA ASP A 18 27.00 27.28 34.76
C ASP A 18 27.04 27.21 36.32
N PRO A 19 26.16 26.54 37.13
CA PRO A 19 25.18 25.48 36.82
C PRO A 19 23.79 25.54 37.54
N THR A 20 23.04 24.43 37.42
CA THR A 20 21.75 23.97 38.05
C THR A 20 21.58 24.16 39.59
N PRO A 21 20.46 23.75 40.26
CA PRO A 21 19.03 23.47 39.88
C PRO A 21 17.98 24.13 40.84
N SER A 22 16.64 23.95 40.63
CA SER A 22 15.67 23.78 41.77
C SER A 22 14.21 23.36 41.41
N ARG A 23 13.49 22.87 42.44
CA ARG A 23 12.12 22.28 42.43
C ARG A 23 10.96 23.30 42.48
N ARG A 24 9.77 22.88 41.98
CA ARG A 24 8.42 22.98 42.63
C ARG A 24 7.48 21.99 41.93
N ARG A 25 7.15 20.81 42.48
CA ARG A 25 6.07 20.55 43.45
C ARG A 25 4.79 21.37 43.25
N ASN A 26 3.70 20.67 42.87
CA ASN A 26 2.42 20.80 43.55
C ASN A 26 1.70 19.44 43.62
N VAL A 27 0.79 19.30 44.58
CA VAL A 27 0.06 18.07 44.96
C VAL A 27 -1.44 18.43 44.84
N THR A 28 -2.44 17.54 44.63
CA THR A 28 -3.10 16.76 45.70
C THR A 28 -4.30 15.97 45.13
N THR A 29 -4.35 14.65 45.41
CA THR A 29 -5.49 13.67 45.55
C THR A 29 -6.87 13.96 44.87
N ARG A 30 -7.68 12.97 44.43
CA ARG A 30 -8.20 11.81 45.21
C ARG A 30 -8.72 10.65 44.34
N LYS A 31 -8.57 9.41 44.85
CA LYS A 31 -9.59 8.32 44.74
C LYS A 31 -10.45 8.35 46.03
N PRO A 32 -11.68 7.78 46.04
CA PRO A 32 -11.83 6.39 46.47
C PRO A 32 -12.91 5.55 45.73
N ASP A 33 -12.55 4.27 45.54
CA ASP A 33 -13.32 3.05 45.83
C ASP A 33 -14.56 2.55 45.03
N LEU A 34 -14.65 1.23 45.10
CA LEU A 34 -15.54 0.20 44.52
C LEU A 34 -16.83 0.03 45.37
N PRO A 35 -17.91 -0.74 44.99
CA PRO A 35 -17.78 -2.13 44.49
C PRO A 35 -18.88 -2.78 43.58
N ILE A 36 -18.43 -3.83 42.87
CA ILE A 36 -18.99 -5.20 42.70
C ILE A 36 -20.52 -5.40 42.50
N VAL A 37 -20.89 -6.10 41.42
CA VAL A 37 -21.68 -7.37 41.43
C VAL A 37 -21.51 -8.11 40.09
N ALA A 38 -21.67 -9.44 40.08
CA ALA A 38 -21.32 -10.34 38.99
C ALA A 38 -22.44 -10.58 37.95
N GLY A 39 -22.09 -11.25 36.85
CA GLY A 39 -23.00 -11.85 35.87
C GLY A 39 -22.25 -12.87 34.99
N GLU A 40 -22.55 -14.16 35.14
CA GLU A 40 -21.88 -15.26 34.44
C GLU A 40 -22.54 -15.58 33.09
N SER A 41 -21.78 -16.11 32.11
CA SER A 41 -21.91 -17.51 31.64
C SER A 41 -21.35 -17.74 30.22
N GLU A 42 -20.54 -18.80 30.08
CA GLU A 42 -20.57 -19.85 29.02
C GLU A 42 -20.64 -19.49 27.51
N LYS A 43 -20.06 -20.26 26.56
CA LYS A 43 -19.37 -21.56 26.63
C LYS A 43 -18.40 -21.76 25.44
N HIS A 44 -17.59 -22.82 25.52
CA HIS A 44 -16.65 -23.30 24.49
C HIS A 44 -17.28 -23.53 23.11
N MET A 45 -16.43 -23.46 22.07
CA MET A 45 -16.23 -24.64 21.21
C MET A 45 -14.79 -24.72 20.68
N THR A 46 -14.11 -25.82 20.98
CA THR A 46 -12.78 -26.18 20.43
C THR A 46 -12.87 -27.45 19.60
N THR A 47 -12.40 -27.40 18.35
CA THR A 47 -12.06 -28.60 17.56
C THR A 47 -10.86 -28.33 16.66
N SER A 48 -9.77 -29.04 16.89
CA SER A 48 -8.72 -29.28 15.90
C SER A 48 -9.09 -30.49 15.04
N PHE A 49 -8.48 -30.66 13.85
CA PHE A 49 -7.72 -31.87 13.50
C PHE A 49 -7.00 -31.80 12.13
N ARG A 50 -5.76 -32.30 12.12
CA ARG A 50 -4.93 -32.88 11.03
C ARG A 50 -5.12 -32.48 9.55
N ALA A 51 -3.99 -32.15 8.93
CA ALA A 51 -3.75 -32.27 7.48
C ALA A 51 -3.76 -33.72 6.96
N ARG A 52 -3.97 -33.89 5.64
CA ARG A 52 -3.54 -35.06 4.86
C ARG A 52 -3.21 -34.67 3.42
N LYS A 53 -2.46 -35.54 2.72
CA LYS A 53 -1.80 -35.27 1.44
C LYS A 53 -2.74 -35.35 0.21
N SER A 54 -2.32 -34.65 -0.85
CA SER A 54 -2.68 -34.80 -2.28
C SER A 54 -2.38 -36.21 -2.83
N PRO A 55 -2.59 -36.54 -4.13
CA PRO A 55 -3.15 -35.73 -5.23
C PRO A 55 -4.21 -36.46 -6.11
N ALA A 56 -4.80 -35.76 -7.09
CA ALA A 56 -5.39 -36.37 -8.29
C ALA A 56 -5.39 -35.37 -9.47
N LEU A 57 -4.96 -35.80 -10.66
CA LEU A 57 -5.03 -35.01 -11.90
C LEU A 57 -6.44 -35.09 -12.51
N ARG A 58 -6.84 -34.03 -13.22
CA ARG A 58 -7.46 -34.19 -14.56
C ARG A 58 -7.40 -32.91 -15.41
N ARG A 59 -6.76 -33.02 -16.58
CA ARG A 59 -6.92 -32.07 -17.69
C ARG A 59 -8.25 -32.38 -18.39
N VAL A 60 -9.03 -31.35 -18.71
CA VAL A 60 -10.00 -31.34 -19.83
C VAL A 60 -9.93 -29.95 -20.45
N ALA A 61 -9.93 -29.86 -21.78
CA ALA A 61 -9.89 -28.61 -22.52
C ALA A 61 -11.01 -28.59 -23.59
N ALA A 62 -11.37 -27.38 -24.01
CA ALA A 62 -12.18 -27.04 -25.18
C ALA A 62 -13.62 -27.59 -25.29
N ALA A 63 -14.59 -26.66 -25.27
CA ALA A 63 -15.70 -26.63 -26.21
C ALA A 63 -16.21 -25.18 -26.35
N VAL A 64 -16.42 -24.69 -27.58
CA VAL A 64 -16.94 -23.35 -27.89
C VAL A 64 -18.24 -23.50 -28.68
N ALA A 65 -19.34 -22.89 -28.22
CA ALA A 65 -20.53 -22.62 -29.04
C ALA A 65 -21.54 -21.63 -28.41
N GLY A 66 -21.60 -20.41 -28.94
CA GLY A 66 -22.83 -19.83 -29.51
C GLY A 66 -23.98 -19.28 -28.63
N ALA A 67 -24.52 -18.13 -29.08
CA ALA A 67 -25.80 -17.50 -28.73
C ALA A 67 -25.93 -16.86 -27.32
N LEU A 68 -26.61 -15.72 -27.13
CA LEU A 68 -27.34 -14.84 -28.09
C LEU A 68 -27.33 -13.38 -27.57
N LEU A 69 -27.36 -12.39 -28.48
CA LEU A 69 -27.43 -10.96 -28.10
C LEU A 69 -28.84 -10.50 -27.72
N VAL A 70 -28.94 -9.68 -26.68
CA VAL A 70 -29.95 -8.62 -26.54
C VAL A 70 -29.22 -7.38 -26.02
N GLY A 71 -29.30 -6.26 -26.73
CA GLY A 71 -28.52 -5.06 -26.44
C GLY A 71 -29.22 -4.06 -25.52
N ALA A 72 -28.42 -3.26 -24.81
CA ALA A 72 -28.84 -2.01 -24.19
C ALA A 72 -27.88 -0.90 -24.66
N LEU A 73 -28.42 0.20 -25.21
CA LEU A 73 -27.63 1.33 -25.69
C LEU A 73 -27.20 2.21 -24.51
N GLY A 74 -25.92 2.13 -24.14
CA GLY A 74 -25.25 3.08 -23.25
C GLY A 74 -24.06 3.71 -23.99
N ALA A 75 -23.93 5.03 -23.95
CA ALA A 75 -22.82 5.73 -24.59
C ALA A 75 -21.54 5.53 -23.77
N GLY A 76 -20.68 4.60 -24.20
CA GLY A 76 -19.36 4.39 -23.61
C GLY A 76 -18.39 5.50 -24.03
N VAL A 77 -17.72 6.09 -23.05
CA VAL A 77 -16.48 6.84 -23.28
C VAL A 77 -15.44 5.87 -23.88
N PRO A 78 -14.68 6.24 -24.92
CA PRO A 78 -13.70 5.35 -25.51
C PRO A 78 -12.55 5.10 -24.54
N THR A 79 -12.56 3.95 -23.88
CA THR A 79 -11.35 3.37 -23.29
C THR A 79 -10.41 3.03 -24.44
N GLY A 80 -9.43 3.90 -24.70
CA GLY A 80 -8.36 3.61 -25.64
C GLY A 80 -7.66 2.34 -25.19
N ALA A 81 -7.71 1.29 -26.01
CA ALA A 81 -6.94 0.09 -25.73
C ALA A 81 -5.46 0.45 -25.74
N ALA A 82 -4.74 0.12 -24.67
CA ALA A 82 -3.29 0.08 -24.73
C ALA A 82 -2.88 -0.85 -25.87
N ALA A 83 -1.81 -0.50 -26.59
CA ALA A 83 -1.28 -1.41 -27.60
C ALA A 83 -0.79 -2.68 -26.91
N ASP A 84 -1.31 -3.84 -27.33
CA ASP A 84 -0.80 -5.15 -26.90
C ASP A 84 0.61 -5.36 -27.46
N SER A 85 1.61 -4.77 -26.81
CA SER A 85 2.99 -5.23 -26.91
C SER A 85 3.02 -6.71 -26.52
N PRO A 86 3.55 -7.61 -27.36
CA PRO A 86 3.49 -9.03 -27.09
C PRO A 86 4.23 -9.33 -25.78
N THR A 87 3.50 -9.84 -24.78
CA THR A 87 4.11 -10.25 -23.50
C THR A 87 5.17 -11.30 -23.81
N PRO A 88 6.46 -11.05 -23.53
CA PRO A 88 7.49 -12.01 -23.82
C PRO A 88 7.24 -13.27 -23.00
N THR A 89 7.20 -14.43 -23.64
CA THR A 89 7.24 -15.72 -22.95
C THR A 89 8.68 -15.96 -22.50
N THR A 90 9.09 -15.24 -21.47
CA THR A 90 10.45 -15.20 -20.95
C THR A 90 10.84 -16.57 -20.39
N SER A 91 11.69 -17.27 -21.13
CA SER A 91 12.58 -18.28 -20.59
C SER A 91 13.93 -17.60 -20.47
N SER A 92 14.36 -17.24 -19.26
CA SER A 92 15.66 -16.64 -18.96
C SER A 92 16.77 -17.70 -19.01
N THR A 93 16.83 -18.35 -20.18
CA THR A 93 17.77 -19.40 -20.57
C THR A 93 18.73 -18.83 -21.59
N VAL A 94 19.75 -18.12 -21.11
CA VAL A 94 20.84 -17.61 -21.94
C VAL A 94 21.77 -18.78 -22.26
N ASP A 95 21.91 -19.15 -23.53
CA ASP A 95 22.81 -20.21 -24.00
C ASP A 95 24.24 -19.65 -24.18
N PHE A 96 24.77 -19.03 -23.12
CA PHE A 96 26.09 -18.39 -23.12
C PHE A 96 27.20 -19.43 -23.20
N ASP A 97 28.03 -19.34 -24.24
CA ASP A 97 29.18 -20.21 -24.45
C ASP A 97 30.32 -19.40 -25.09
N TYR A 98 31.08 -18.75 -24.21
CA TYR A 98 32.23 -17.94 -24.57
C TYR A 98 33.23 -18.68 -25.47
N PHE A 99 33.39 -20.00 -25.31
CA PHE A 99 34.34 -20.78 -26.12
C PHE A 99 33.82 -21.02 -27.53
N ALA A 100 32.52 -21.28 -27.69
CA ALA A 100 31.87 -21.35 -28.99
C ALA A 100 31.80 -19.97 -29.69
N ASP A 101 31.79 -18.87 -28.93
CA ASP A 101 31.84 -17.50 -29.46
C ASP A 101 33.25 -17.12 -29.97
N VAL A 102 34.30 -17.29 -29.15
CA VAL A 102 35.65 -16.79 -29.49
C VAL A 102 36.54 -17.79 -30.25
N PHE A 103 36.20 -19.08 -30.30
CA PHE A 103 36.91 -20.08 -31.09
C PHE A 103 36.01 -20.67 -32.18
N PRO A 104 36.16 -20.26 -33.46
CA PRO A 104 35.36 -20.80 -34.56
C PRO A 104 35.41 -22.33 -34.72
N ALA A 105 36.48 -22.98 -34.23
CA ALA A 105 36.61 -24.44 -34.19
C ALA A 105 35.71 -25.13 -33.14
N LEU A 106 34.98 -24.37 -32.31
CA LEU A 106 34.05 -24.84 -31.29
C LEU A 106 32.61 -24.36 -31.50
N ALA A 107 32.33 -23.51 -32.50
CA ALA A 107 30.98 -22.97 -32.74
C ALA A 107 29.92 -24.07 -32.94
N ASP A 108 30.21 -25.08 -33.78
CA ASP A 108 29.38 -26.29 -33.97
C ASP A 108 29.39 -27.26 -32.77
N GLN A 109 29.99 -26.87 -31.64
CA GLN A 109 30.12 -27.65 -30.41
C GLN A 109 29.56 -26.93 -29.17
N ARG A 110 28.79 -25.84 -29.35
CA ARG A 110 28.13 -25.10 -28.26
C ARG A 110 27.48 -26.02 -27.22
N GLY A 111 27.74 -25.76 -25.94
CA GLY A 111 27.25 -26.55 -24.80
C GLY A 111 27.74 -28.01 -24.75
N SER A 112 28.71 -28.39 -25.58
CA SER A 112 29.17 -29.79 -25.72
C SER A 112 30.68 -29.97 -25.87
N HIS A 113 31.46 -28.89 -25.86
CA HIS A 113 32.92 -28.93 -25.74
C HIS A 113 33.33 -29.13 -24.28
N VAL A 114 34.60 -29.50 -24.02
CA VAL A 114 35.08 -29.85 -22.67
C VAL A 114 35.60 -28.66 -21.85
N PHE A 115 35.53 -27.44 -22.35
CA PHE A 115 36.20 -26.29 -21.71
C PHE A 115 35.30 -25.58 -20.70
N GLU A 116 35.92 -24.90 -19.74
CA GLU A 116 35.25 -24.03 -18.78
C GLU A 116 36.27 -22.99 -18.29
N SER A 117 35.90 -21.71 -18.30
CA SER A 117 36.78 -20.66 -17.80
C SER A 117 36.92 -20.77 -16.28
N VAL A 118 38.11 -20.44 -15.76
CA VAL A 118 38.31 -20.22 -14.33
C VAL A 118 38.82 -18.82 -14.08
N THR A 119 38.20 -18.14 -13.12
CA THR A 119 38.80 -16.96 -12.49
C THR A 119 40.09 -17.38 -11.79
N ILE A 120 41.02 -16.43 -11.61
CA ILE A 120 42.25 -16.70 -10.84
C ILE A 120 41.92 -17.13 -9.40
N GLU A 121 40.81 -16.66 -8.80
CA GLU A 121 40.34 -17.16 -7.52
C GLU A 121 40.08 -18.68 -7.59
N ARG A 122 39.23 -19.12 -8.53
CA ARG A 122 38.83 -20.54 -8.62
C ARG A 122 40.01 -21.43 -8.99
N LEU A 123 40.92 -20.96 -9.85
CA LEU A 123 42.18 -21.67 -10.13
C LEU A 123 43.06 -21.78 -8.87
N LYS A 124 43.28 -20.68 -8.13
CA LYS A 124 44.05 -20.72 -6.87
C LYS A 124 43.35 -21.57 -5.80
N TYR A 125 42.03 -21.58 -5.73
CA TYR A 125 41.27 -22.45 -4.83
C TYR A 125 41.45 -23.95 -5.18
N ILE A 126 41.41 -24.32 -6.47
CA ILE A 126 41.71 -25.70 -6.90
C ILE A 126 43.14 -26.07 -6.46
N LEU A 127 44.13 -25.25 -6.80
CA LEU A 127 45.55 -25.50 -6.52
C LEU A 127 45.93 -25.42 -5.02
N ARG A 128 45.11 -24.81 -4.16
CA ARG A 128 45.35 -24.70 -2.71
C ARG A 128 44.54 -25.69 -1.88
N PHE A 129 43.30 -25.97 -2.27
CA PHE A 129 42.30 -26.57 -1.39
C PHE A 129 41.62 -27.83 -1.93
N LYS A 130 41.82 -28.22 -3.20
CA LYS A 130 41.14 -29.39 -3.79
C LYS A 130 42.12 -30.52 -4.14
N GLU A 131 41.83 -31.68 -3.57
CA GLU A 131 42.53 -32.93 -3.84
C GLU A 131 42.13 -33.51 -5.20
N GLY A 132 43.02 -34.27 -5.83
CA GLY A 132 42.80 -34.91 -7.13
C GLY A 132 43.61 -34.29 -8.27
N ASN A 133 43.35 -34.77 -9.49
CA ASN A 133 44.10 -34.36 -10.69
C ASN A 133 43.18 -33.53 -11.59
N PHE A 134 43.55 -32.29 -11.91
CA PHE A 134 42.74 -31.37 -12.71
C PHE A 134 43.44 -31.05 -14.02
N ALA A 135 42.73 -31.25 -15.14
CA ALA A 135 43.22 -30.83 -16.46
C ALA A 135 43.04 -29.32 -16.61
N ILE A 136 44.14 -28.61 -16.87
CA ILE A 136 44.20 -27.15 -16.95
C ILE A 136 44.85 -26.75 -18.28
N LEU A 137 44.30 -25.72 -18.91
CA LEU A 137 44.83 -25.09 -20.11
C LEU A 137 45.12 -23.61 -19.81
N ILE A 138 46.33 -23.15 -20.09
CA ILE A 138 46.71 -21.73 -20.04
C ILE A 138 46.60 -21.20 -21.46
N GLY A 139 45.74 -20.22 -21.68
CA GLY A 139 45.37 -19.84 -23.03
C GLY A 139 44.61 -18.53 -23.17
N ASP A 140 45.07 -17.72 -24.11
CA ASP A 140 44.43 -16.50 -24.58
C ASP A 140 43.73 -16.79 -25.92
N PRO A 141 42.40 -16.55 -26.08
CA PRO A 141 41.71 -16.69 -27.35
C PRO A 141 42.29 -15.92 -28.53
N THR A 142 43.08 -14.87 -28.30
CA THR A 142 43.73 -14.12 -29.40
C THR A 142 44.99 -14.81 -29.94
N ASP A 143 45.53 -15.85 -29.26
CA ASP A 143 46.69 -16.60 -29.75
C ASP A 143 46.31 -17.51 -30.93
N ALA A 144 46.86 -17.20 -32.11
CA ALA A 144 46.72 -17.98 -33.32
C ALA A 144 47.20 -19.44 -33.19
N LYS A 145 48.11 -19.76 -32.25
CA LYS A 145 48.51 -21.16 -31.95
C LYS A 145 47.43 -21.87 -31.14
N LEU A 146 46.79 -21.21 -30.17
CA LEU A 146 45.66 -21.79 -29.44
C LEU A 146 44.45 -22.00 -30.36
N GLN A 147 44.09 -21.01 -31.18
CA GLN A 147 43.07 -21.12 -32.22
C GLN A 147 43.29 -22.34 -33.13
N ALA A 148 44.54 -22.62 -33.52
CA ALA A 148 44.90 -23.80 -34.32
C ALA A 148 44.86 -25.14 -33.56
N LYS A 149 44.96 -25.13 -32.22
CA LYS A 149 45.04 -26.33 -31.36
C LYS A 149 43.69 -26.70 -30.73
N ILE A 150 42.85 -25.73 -30.36
CA ILE A 150 41.71 -25.91 -29.45
C ILE A 150 40.70 -26.98 -29.92
N GLY A 151 40.38 -27.03 -31.22
CA GLY A 151 39.47 -28.02 -31.79
C GLY A 151 40.04 -29.44 -31.75
N LEU A 152 41.36 -29.60 -31.90
CA LEU A 152 42.06 -30.88 -31.79
C LEU A 152 42.15 -31.33 -30.32
N ILE A 153 42.36 -30.39 -29.39
CA ILE A 153 42.32 -30.67 -27.95
C ILE A 153 40.92 -31.17 -27.56
N ASN A 154 39.85 -30.51 -28.02
CA ASN A 154 38.47 -30.94 -27.77
C ASN A 154 38.18 -32.34 -28.34
N GLN A 155 38.64 -32.65 -29.56
CA GLN A 155 38.51 -33.99 -30.16
C GLN A 155 39.20 -35.07 -29.34
N ALA A 156 40.47 -34.84 -28.95
CA ALA A 156 41.24 -35.79 -28.14
C ALA A 156 40.62 -35.99 -26.75
N ALA A 157 40.22 -34.89 -26.08
CA ALA A 157 39.59 -34.92 -24.77
C ALA A 157 38.25 -35.68 -24.77
N LYS A 158 37.37 -35.41 -25.75
CA LYS A 158 36.09 -36.13 -25.90
C LYS A 158 36.30 -37.61 -26.25
N ALA A 159 37.34 -37.95 -27.01
CA ALA A 159 37.71 -39.35 -27.29
C ALA A 159 38.29 -40.09 -26.06
N ALA A 160 38.85 -39.35 -25.09
CA ALA A 160 39.36 -39.86 -23.82
C ALA A 160 38.34 -39.75 -22.65
N ASP A 161 37.07 -39.45 -22.96
CA ASP A 161 35.96 -39.23 -22.00
C ASP A 161 36.21 -38.16 -20.91
N VAL A 162 37.11 -37.20 -21.20
CA VAL A 162 37.41 -36.06 -20.32
C VAL A 162 36.19 -35.16 -20.21
N LYS A 163 35.74 -34.90 -18.98
CA LYS A 163 34.51 -34.12 -18.71
C LYS A 163 34.74 -32.62 -18.74
N LYS A 164 35.87 -32.15 -18.17
CA LYS A 164 36.25 -30.74 -18.09
C LYS A 164 37.75 -30.53 -18.23
N ILE A 165 38.12 -29.44 -18.88
CA ILE A 165 39.46 -28.84 -18.93
C ILE A 165 39.27 -27.37 -18.54
N TYR A 166 39.91 -26.95 -17.45
CA TYR A 166 39.78 -25.60 -16.90
C TYR A 166 40.72 -24.65 -17.63
N VAL A 167 40.16 -23.62 -18.28
CA VAL A 167 40.91 -22.65 -19.07
C VAL A 167 41.16 -21.39 -18.25
N PHE A 168 42.40 -20.98 -18.14
CA PHE A 168 42.80 -19.70 -17.55
C PHE A 168 43.49 -18.82 -18.59
N ASN A 169 42.92 -17.64 -18.82
CA ASN A 169 43.55 -16.61 -19.64
C ASN A 169 44.44 -15.73 -18.75
N PRO A 170 45.78 -15.68 -18.96
CA PRO A 170 46.66 -14.83 -18.17
C PRO A 170 46.44 -13.33 -18.44
N ARG A 171 45.82 -12.94 -19.56
CA ARG A 171 45.24 -11.59 -19.77
C ARG A 171 43.92 -11.51 -19.01
N ILE A 172 43.96 -11.05 -17.75
CA ILE A 172 42.79 -11.11 -16.85
C ILE A 172 41.70 -10.11 -17.26
N ASP A 173 42.08 -9.01 -17.93
CA ASP A 173 41.18 -8.06 -18.59
C ASP A 173 40.80 -8.46 -20.03
N GLY A 174 41.35 -9.55 -20.55
CA GLY A 174 41.25 -9.96 -21.96
C GLY A 174 42.04 -9.09 -22.94
N ALA A 175 42.90 -8.17 -22.48
CA ALA A 175 43.59 -7.21 -23.34
C ALA A 175 45.07 -7.00 -22.96
N LYS A 176 45.38 -6.26 -21.89
CA LYS A 176 46.74 -5.78 -21.56
C LYS A 176 47.22 -6.11 -20.14
N LEU A 177 46.38 -6.67 -19.28
CA LEU A 177 46.72 -7.01 -17.90
C LEU A 177 47.12 -8.48 -17.79
N ASN A 178 48.28 -8.78 -18.35
CA ASN A 178 48.84 -10.12 -18.51
C ASN A 178 49.78 -10.50 -17.34
N ILE A 179 49.29 -11.25 -16.34
CA ILE A 179 50.11 -11.62 -15.18
C ILE A 179 51.29 -12.57 -15.51
N PHE A 180 51.31 -13.15 -16.71
CA PHE A 180 52.42 -14.00 -17.20
C PHE A 180 53.44 -13.20 -18.03
N ASP A 181 53.29 -11.88 -18.16
CA ASP A 181 54.25 -11.01 -18.86
C ASP A 181 54.34 -9.65 -18.13
N TRP A 182 55.32 -9.51 -17.23
CA TRP A 182 55.48 -8.28 -16.45
C TRP A 182 55.86 -7.06 -17.32
N SER A 183 56.57 -7.28 -18.44
CA SER A 183 56.83 -6.21 -19.41
C SER A 183 55.53 -5.63 -20.01
N GLU A 184 54.49 -6.47 -20.12
CA GLU A 184 53.17 -6.05 -20.58
C GLU A 184 52.39 -5.31 -19.48
N LEU A 185 52.40 -5.82 -18.23
CA LEU A 185 51.82 -5.12 -17.07
C LEU A 185 52.45 -3.74 -16.89
N GLU A 186 53.77 -3.63 -17.03
CA GLU A 186 54.51 -2.37 -16.90
C GLU A 186 54.03 -1.31 -17.93
N THR A 187 53.41 -1.70 -19.04
CA THR A 187 52.84 -0.71 -19.97
C THR A 187 51.59 -0.01 -19.44
N GLN A 188 50.89 -0.60 -18.45
CA GLN A 188 49.64 -0.08 -17.90
C GLN A 188 49.75 0.35 -16.42
N LEU A 189 50.59 -0.35 -15.64
CA LEU A 189 50.68 -0.21 -14.18
C LEU A 189 52.05 0.29 -13.72
N GLY A 190 52.09 0.98 -12.57
CA GLY A 190 53.32 1.49 -11.95
C GLY A 190 53.29 1.52 -10.42
N GLY A 191 54.47 1.71 -9.81
CA GLY A 191 54.66 1.73 -8.36
C GLY A 191 54.14 0.47 -7.64
N ASP A 192 53.69 0.63 -6.40
CA ASP A 192 53.08 -0.43 -5.56
C ASP A 192 51.97 -1.23 -6.30
N GLY A 193 51.29 -0.59 -7.25
CA GLY A 193 50.25 -1.21 -8.07
C GLY A 193 50.77 -2.25 -9.07
N LEU A 194 51.95 -2.01 -9.65
CA LEU A 194 52.63 -3.00 -10.50
C LEU A 194 53.07 -4.20 -9.64
N THR A 195 53.79 -3.96 -8.55
CA THR A 195 54.27 -5.03 -7.64
C THR A 195 53.13 -5.88 -7.07
N TYR A 196 51.98 -5.27 -6.74
CA TYR A 196 50.80 -6.03 -6.31
C TYR A 196 50.28 -7.00 -7.39
N TRP A 197 50.36 -6.61 -8.66
CA TRP A 197 49.98 -7.47 -9.79
C TRP A 197 51.06 -8.50 -10.14
N GLU A 198 52.33 -8.18 -9.92
CA GLU A 198 53.46 -9.11 -10.08
C GLU A 198 53.44 -10.25 -9.06
N ASP A 199 53.14 -9.94 -7.79
CA ASP A 199 52.92 -10.90 -6.68
C ASP A 199 51.57 -11.63 -6.75
N GLU A 200 50.67 -11.19 -7.64
CA GLU A 200 49.27 -11.63 -7.75
C GLU A 200 48.50 -11.50 -6.41
N GLY A 201 48.68 -10.37 -5.74
CA GLY A 201 48.09 -9.99 -4.44
C GLY A 201 48.76 -10.63 -3.22
N PRO A 202 48.43 -10.19 -1.98
CA PRO A 202 49.20 -10.53 -0.79
C PRO A 202 49.15 -12.03 -0.51
N ALA A 203 50.31 -12.69 -0.44
CA ALA A 203 50.40 -14.15 -0.35
C ALA A 203 49.61 -14.75 0.85
N ALA A 204 49.45 -14.01 1.94
CA ALA A 204 48.64 -14.42 3.09
C ALA A 204 47.13 -14.60 2.77
N THR A 205 46.59 -13.89 1.78
CA THR A 205 45.19 -14.03 1.33
C THR A 205 45.11 -14.87 0.05
N THR A 206 45.90 -14.53 -0.97
CA THR A 206 45.85 -15.16 -2.31
C THR A 206 46.51 -16.54 -2.36
N GLY A 207 47.43 -16.83 -1.43
CA GLY A 207 48.26 -18.04 -1.42
C GLY A 207 49.57 -17.89 -2.18
N GLY A 208 49.90 -16.69 -2.67
CA GLY A 208 51.06 -16.42 -3.52
C GLY A 208 50.70 -16.48 -5.02
N THR A 209 51.72 -16.41 -5.87
CA THR A 209 51.58 -16.46 -7.33
C THR A 209 51.15 -17.84 -7.83
N LEU A 210 50.48 -17.92 -8.98
CA LEU A 210 50.19 -19.18 -9.65
C LEU A 210 51.45 -20.02 -9.86
N LEU A 211 52.59 -19.39 -10.16
CA LEU A 211 53.88 -20.06 -10.28
C LEU A 211 54.30 -20.78 -8.98
N SER A 212 54.14 -20.13 -7.83
CA SER A 212 54.42 -20.75 -6.51
C SER A 212 53.46 -21.91 -6.19
N LEU A 213 52.21 -21.82 -6.65
CA LEU A 213 51.19 -22.86 -6.43
C LEU A 213 51.34 -24.06 -7.40
N LEU A 214 51.84 -23.83 -8.61
CA LEU A 214 52.05 -24.85 -9.66
C LEU A 214 53.41 -25.55 -9.54
N ASN A 215 54.47 -24.86 -9.13
CA ASN A 215 55.78 -25.47 -8.89
C ASN A 215 55.91 -26.01 -7.45
N GLY A 216 55.46 -25.26 -6.43
CA GLY A 216 55.78 -25.59 -5.04
C GLY A 216 57.29 -25.50 -4.75
N ASP A 217 57.82 -26.42 -3.94
CA ASP A 217 59.26 -26.59 -3.69
C ASP A 217 59.99 -27.55 -4.66
N ASN A 218 59.43 -27.75 -5.87
CA ASN A 218 60.01 -28.60 -6.92
C ASN A 218 61.41 -28.13 -7.35
N PRO A 219 62.44 -29.01 -7.36
CA PRO A 219 63.79 -28.66 -7.86
C PRO A 219 63.86 -28.48 -9.38
N GLU A 220 62.89 -28.98 -10.15
CA GLU A 220 62.78 -28.86 -11.60
C GLU A 220 61.45 -28.17 -11.98
N PRO A 221 61.30 -26.85 -11.72
CA PRO A 221 60.06 -26.11 -11.96
C PRO A 221 59.72 -26.03 -13.46
N GLN A 222 58.46 -26.32 -13.81
CA GLN A 222 57.98 -26.25 -15.21
C GLN A 222 57.44 -24.85 -15.58
N PHE A 223 57.04 -24.04 -14.59
CA PHE A 223 56.56 -22.67 -14.79
C PHE A 223 57.66 -21.70 -14.38
N VAL A 224 58.48 -21.27 -15.32
CA VAL A 224 59.67 -20.44 -15.08
C VAL A 224 59.41 -19.02 -15.55
N ARG A 225 59.62 -18.03 -14.69
CA ARG A 225 59.67 -16.62 -15.08
C ARG A 225 61.13 -16.25 -15.40
N ASP A 226 61.37 -15.63 -16.55
CA ASP A 226 62.69 -15.17 -16.98
C ASP A 226 63.05 -13.77 -16.44
N GLU A 227 64.25 -13.28 -16.79
CA GLU A 227 64.77 -11.99 -16.34
C GLU A 227 63.98 -10.79 -16.89
N ASP A 228 63.27 -10.95 -18.02
CA ASP A 228 62.34 -9.96 -18.59
C ASP A 228 60.93 -10.04 -17.94
N GLY A 229 60.76 -10.89 -16.92
CA GLY A 229 59.51 -11.06 -16.18
C GLY A 229 58.43 -11.85 -16.92
N LYS A 230 58.80 -12.58 -17.98
CA LYS A 230 57.89 -13.37 -18.82
C LYS A 230 57.86 -14.84 -18.40
N VAL A 231 56.70 -15.47 -18.42
CA VAL A 231 56.52 -16.87 -18.01
C VAL A 231 56.66 -17.81 -19.20
N THR A 232 57.66 -18.69 -19.16
CA THR A 232 57.70 -19.93 -19.92
C THR A 232 56.95 -21.01 -19.13
N ALA A 233 55.90 -21.58 -19.73
CA ALA A 233 55.02 -22.55 -19.09
C ALA A 233 54.44 -23.57 -20.08
N PRO A 234 54.03 -24.76 -19.62
CA PRO A 234 53.13 -25.62 -20.37
C PRO A 234 51.76 -24.96 -20.59
N TYR A 235 51.18 -25.13 -21.78
CA TYR A 235 49.87 -24.58 -22.13
C TYR A 235 48.73 -25.57 -21.86
N LEU A 236 48.99 -26.88 -21.75
CA LEU A 236 48.02 -27.89 -21.37
C LEU A 236 48.69 -28.90 -20.43
N PHE A 237 48.11 -29.15 -19.26
CA PHE A 237 48.70 -30.03 -18.25
C PHE A 237 47.65 -30.62 -17.32
N VAL A 238 48.06 -31.62 -16.54
CA VAL A 238 47.30 -32.18 -15.42
C VAL A 238 48.02 -31.80 -14.13
N ALA A 239 47.35 -31.06 -13.25
CA ALA A 239 47.89 -30.63 -11.96
C ALA A 239 47.26 -31.38 -10.78
N ASN A 240 48.05 -31.63 -9.74
CA ASN A 240 47.61 -32.20 -8.47
C ASN A 240 48.41 -31.55 -7.33
N LYS A 241 47.73 -30.83 -6.42
CA LYS A 241 48.39 -30.04 -5.37
C LYS A 241 49.17 -30.87 -4.34
N ASP A 242 48.81 -32.14 -4.19
CA ASP A 242 49.36 -33.05 -3.17
C ASP A 242 50.44 -33.97 -3.72
N ARG A 243 50.77 -33.88 -5.02
CA ARG A 243 51.78 -34.74 -5.64
C ARG A 243 53.18 -34.30 -5.24
N LYS A 244 53.89 -35.25 -4.62
CA LYS A 244 55.32 -35.16 -4.25
C LYS A 244 56.19 -36.05 -5.16
N ASN A 245 57.45 -35.69 -5.30
CA ASN A 245 58.49 -36.53 -5.90
C ASN A 245 59.03 -37.58 -4.90
N GLY A 246 60.03 -38.36 -5.32
CA GLY A 246 60.68 -39.37 -4.49
C GLY A 246 61.50 -38.84 -3.30
N GLN A 247 61.58 -37.52 -3.11
CA GLN A 247 62.30 -36.82 -2.04
C GLN A 247 61.37 -35.97 -1.15
N ASP A 248 60.04 -36.15 -1.24
CA ASP A 248 59.01 -35.38 -0.51
C ASP A 248 58.93 -33.88 -0.87
N GLN A 249 59.59 -33.48 -1.96
CA GLN A 249 59.45 -32.15 -2.57
C GLN A 249 58.26 -32.15 -3.53
N ASP A 250 57.61 -31.00 -3.69
CA ASP A 250 56.48 -30.84 -4.62
C ASP A 250 56.84 -31.26 -6.05
N ASP A 251 55.89 -31.88 -6.72
CA ASP A 251 55.94 -32.24 -8.14
C ASP A 251 54.51 -32.19 -8.67
N ARG A 252 53.91 -31.00 -8.64
CA ARG A 252 52.46 -30.83 -8.79
C ARG A 252 51.95 -30.98 -10.22
N ILE A 253 52.83 -31.11 -11.21
CA ILE A 253 52.49 -31.19 -12.65
C ILE A 253 52.69 -32.62 -13.15
N VAL A 254 51.61 -33.40 -13.16
CA VAL A 254 51.57 -34.85 -13.44
C VAL A 254 52.05 -35.17 -14.86
N ALA A 255 51.58 -34.41 -15.85
CA ALA A 255 52.01 -34.47 -17.24
C ALA A 255 51.63 -33.15 -17.94
N SER A 256 52.34 -32.79 -19.01
CA SER A 256 52.21 -31.46 -19.62
C SER A 256 52.63 -31.41 -21.11
N LEU A 257 52.11 -30.41 -21.84
CA LEU A 257 52.53 -30.01 -23.19
C LEU A 257 52.96 -28.54 -23.19
N SER A 258 54.16 -28.26 -23.70
CA SER A 258 54.75 -26.90 -23.76
C SER A 258 55.10 -26.44 -25.18
N ASP A 259 54.71 -27.21 -26.20
CA ASP A 259 55.12 -26.97 -27.59
C ASP A 259 54.30 -25.89 -28.34
N SER A 260 55.01 -25.11 -29.14
CA SER A 260 54.52 -23.87 -29.75
C SER A 260 53.84 -24.07 -31.12
N GLN A 261 53.29 -25.26 -31.37
CA GLN A 261 52.70 -25.64 -32.66
C GLN A 261 51.62 -24.66 -33.10
N GLY A 262 51.79 -24.09 -34.29
CA GLY A 262 50.79 -23.28 -34.98
C GLY A 262 50.20 -24.03 -36.18
N ALA A 263 49.22 -23.40 -36.84
CA ALA A 263 48.48 -23.98 -37.96
C ALA A 263 49.36 -24.56 -39.09
N ALA A 264 50.52 -23.97 -39.35
CA ALA A 264 51.46 -24.44 -40.38
C ALA A 264 52.06 -25.84 -40.09
N VAL A 265 52.26 -26.21 -38.82
CA VAL A 265 52.75 -27.56 -38.45
C VAL A 265 51.60 -28.55 -38.40
N LEU A 266 50.43 -28.10 -37.96
CA LEU A 266 49.18 -28.88 -37.88
C LEU A 266 48.43 -28.96 -39.23
N ALA A 267 49.09 -28.64 -40.35
CA ALA A 267 48.49 -28.55 -41.68
C ALA A 267 48.20 -29.90 -42.36
N THR A 268 48.53 -31.04 -41.73
CA THR A 268 48.30 -32.38 -42.29
C THR A 268 47.60 -33.29 -41.28
N ALA A 269 46.77 -34.22 -41.77
CA ALA A 269 46.06 -35.18 -40.91
C ALA A 269 47.02 -35.95 -39.99
N ASN A 270 48.14 -36.46 -40.50
CA ASN A 270 49.15 -37.17 -39.70
C ASN A 270 49.72 -36.30 -38.56
N ALA A 271 49.94 -35.00 -38.79
CA ALA A 271 50.40 -34.09 -37.74
C ALA A 271 49.30 -33.81 -36.70
N GLN A 272 48.05 -33.67 -37.14
CA GLN A 272 46.89 -33.50 -36.25
C GLN A 272 46.62 -34.77 -35.42
N ASP A 273 46.80 -35.96 -35.98
CA ASP A 273 46.62 -37.23 -35.27
C ASP A 273 47.75 -37.50 -34.28
N ALA A 274 49.01 -37.20 -34.64
CA ALA A 274 50.13 -37.21 -33.71
C ALA A 274 49.93 -36.22 -32.55
N TYR A 275 49.44 -35.02 -32.85
CA TYR A 275 49.11 -34.00 -31.85
C TYR A 275 47.99 -34.45 -30.91
N LYS A 276 46.89 -34.99 -31.44
CA LYS A 276 45.81 -35.56 -30.63
C LYS A 276 46.30 -36.71 -29.74
N ALA A 277 47.22 -37.55 -30.20
CA ALA A 277 47.83 -38.60 -29.39
C ALA A 277 48.66 -38.03 -28.21
N GLN A 278 49.40 -36.93 -28.41
CA GLN A 278 50.10 -36.23 -27.34
C GLN A 278 49.13 -35.65 -26.30
N VAL A 279 48.05 -35.00 -26.75
CA VAL A 279 46.98 -34.49 -25.88
C VAL A 279 46.34 -35.61 -25.06
N THR A 280 45.97 -36.72 -25.70
CA THR A 280 45.43 -37.91 -25.01
C THR A 280 46.42 -38.46 -24.00
N SER A 281 47.72 -38.50 -24.30
CA SER A 281 48.75 -38.99 -23.38
C SER A 281 48.90 -38.12 -22.12
N VAL A 282 48.68 -36.81 -22.22
CA VAL A 282 48.70 -35.91 -21.05
C VAL A 282 47.40 -36.03 -20.26
N LEU A 283 46.25 -36.02 -20.92
CA LEU A 283 44.94 -36.09 -20.25
C LEU A 283 44.66 -37.45 -19.60
N ALA A 284 45.24 -38.54 -20.12
CA ALA A 284 45.14 -39.88 -19.56
C ALA A 284 46.25 -40.22 -18.53
N SER A 285 47.11 -39.26 -18.16
CA SER A 285 48.23 -39.48 -17.22
C SER A 285 47.78 -39.86 -15.81
N ALA A 286 46.61 -39.40 -15.36
CA ALA A 286 45.98 -39.77 -14.11
C ALA A 286 44.44 -39.60 -14.20
N PRO A 287 43.65 -40.27 -13.34
CA PRO A 287 42.19 -40.07 -13.30
C PRO A 287 41.84 -38.61 -12.97
N LEU A 288 41.07 -37.97 -13.85
CA LEU A 288 40.75 -36.54 -13.72
C LEU A 288 39.54 -36.29 -12.81
N SER A 289 39.68 -35.32 -11.92
CA SER A 289 38.66 -34.78 -11.04
C SER A 289 37.91 -33.62 -11.70
N VAL A 290 36.65 -33.44 -11.31
CA VAL A 290 35.84 -32.28 -11.69
C VAL A 290 35.51 -31.47 -10.44
N ASN A 291 35.75 -30.16 -10.51
CA ASN A 291 35.24 -29.16 -9.58
C ASN A 291 34.09 -28.42 -10.25
N SER A 292 32.86 -28.54 -9.75
CA SER A 292 31.74 -27.75 -10.27
C SER A 292 31.75 -26.31 -9.73
N GLN A 293 30.96 -25.42 -10.34
CA GLN A 293 30.72 -24.09 -9.77
C GLN A 293 30.15 -24.19 -8.34
N PHE A 294 29.27 -25.16 -8.08
CA PHE A 294 28.73 -25.40 -6.74
C PHE A 294 29.81 -25.79 -5.73
N ASP A 295 30.74 -26.68 -6.09
CA ASP A 295 31.84 -27.07 -5.19
C ASP A 295 32.70 -25.86 -4.81
N PHE A 296 33.05 -25.03 -5.79
CA PHE A 296 33.78 -23.77 -5.57
C PHE A 296 33.03 -22.83 -4.63
N TYR A 297 31.78 -22.48 -4.96
CA TYR A 297 31.00 -21.55 -4.13
C TYR A 297 30.73 -22.11 -2.75
N LYS A 298 30.29 -23.37 -2.61
CA LYS A 298 30.05 -24.01 -1.30
C LYS A 298 31.29 -23.96 -0.42
N ASP A 299 32.46 -24.31 -0.97
CA ASP A 299 33.68 -24.37 -0.17
C ASP A 299 34.19 -22.97 0.20
N GLU A 300 34.35 -22.05 -0.75
CA GLU A 300 34.93 -20.72 -0.48
C GLU A 300 34.00 -19.82 0.34
N VAL A 301 32.69 -19.83 0.08
CA VAL A 301 31.69 -19.08 0.87
C VAL A 301 31.74 -19.53 2.34
N ASN A 302 31.74 -20.84 2.58
CA ASN A 302 31.79 -21.40 3.93
C ASN A 302 33.16 -21.19 4.59
N ARG A 303 34.27 -21.44 3.88
CA ARG A 303 35.63 -21.27 4.41
C ARG A 303 35.87 -19.82 4.84
N ARG A 304 35.57 -18.85 3.98
CA ARG A 304 35.72 -17.40 4.30
C ARG A 304 34.70 -16.89 5.31
N HIS A 305 33.59 -17.61 5.54
CA HIS A 305 32.67 -17.33 6.64
C HIS A 305 33.21 -17.82 7.96
N LEU A 306 33.52 -19.11 8.08
CA LEU A 306 33.96 -19.75 9.33
C LEU A 306 35.33 -19.25 9.82
N ASP A 307 36.23 -18.89 8.89
CA ASP A 307 37.53 -18.26 9.17
C ASP A 307 37.38 -16.88 9.85
N ARG A 308 36.45 -16.05 9.35
CA ARG A 308 36.21 -14.68 9.85
C ARG A 308 35.22 -14.61 11.02
N TYR A 309 34.29 -15.56 11.11
CA TYR A 309 33.16 -15.56 12.03
C TYR A 309 33.08 -16.89 12.80
N THR A 310 34.12 -17.17 13.60
CA THR A 310 34.34 -18.47 14.28
C THR A 310 33.26 -18.89 15.28
N ASP A 311 32.43 -17.96 15.77
CA ASP A 311 31.31 -18.25 16.66
C ASP A 311 30.00 -18.51 15.88
N ALA A 312 29.84 -19.76 15.45
CA ALA A 312 28.66 -20.22 14.73
C ALA A 312 27.33 -20.04 15.50
N THR A 313 27.37 -19.85 16.83
CA THR A 313 26.14 -19.59 17.62
C THR A 313 25.62 -18.17 17.47
N LYS A 314 26.48 -17.22 17.08
CA LYS A 314 26.11 -15.82 16.81
C LYS A 314 25.97 -15.54 15.32
N TYR A 315 26.90 -16.04 14.52
CA TYR A 315 27.06 -15.64 13.12
C TYR A 315 26.52 -16.67 12.12
N GLY A 316 25.95 -17.78 12.60
CA GLY A 316 25.56 -18.93 11.77
C GLY A 316 26.74 -19.83 11.43
N ALA A 317 26.45 -21.10 11.15
CA ALA A 317 27.42 -22.11 10.72
C ALA A 317 27.70 -21.98 9.21
N GLN A 318 27.67 -23.08 8.46
CA GLN A 318 27.70 -23.04 6.99
C GLN A 318 26.52 -22.23 6.43
N ILE A 319 26.79 -21.53 5.33
CA ILE A 319 25.82 -20.77 4.53
C ILE A 319 25.24 -21.67 3.45
N LEU A 320 26.13 -22.37 2.75
CA LEU A 320 25.80 -23.28 1.65
C LEU A 320 25.99 -24.73 2.08
N ASP A 321 25.08 -25.60 1.68
CA ASP A 321 25.09 -27.04 1.96
C ASP A 321 24.55 -27.82 0.75
N ASP A 322 24.70 -29.14 0.74
CA ASP A 322 24.36 -29.97 -0.43
C ASP A 322 22.86 -29.96 -0.81
N ALA A 323 21.97 -29.38 0.01
CA ALA A 323 20.59 -29.12 -0.40
C ALA A 323 20.48 -28.02 -1.47
N ASP A 324 21.36 -27.02 -1.47
CA ASP A 324 21.31 -25.87 -2.39
C ASP A 324 21.53 -26.27 -3.87
N ASN A 325 22.06 -27.47 -4.11
CA ASN A 325 22.32 -28.02 -5.45
C ASN A 325 21.33 -29.14 -5.84
N GLN A 326 20.33 -29.47 -5.02
CA GLN A 326 19.40 -30.57 -5.34
C GLN A 326 18.57 -30.31 -6.61
N ASP A 327 18.11 -29.07 -6.80
CA ASP A 327 17.44 -28.60 -8.02
C ASP A 327 18.42 -27.94 -9.02
N GLY A 328 19.72 -28.21 -8.87
CA GLY A 328 20.82 -27.69 -9.69
C GLY A 328 21.22 -26.25 -9.33
N TRP A 329 22.51 -26.05 -9.04
CA TRP A 329 23.11 -24.74 -8.74
C TRP A 329 23.06 -23.79 -9.95
N ARG A 330 22.88 -22.49 -9.68
CA ARG A 330 22.55 -21.47 -10.70
C ARG A 330 23.55 -20.35 -10.86
N ILE A 331 24.59 -20.25 -10.02
CA ILE A 331 25.50 -19.09 -10.04
C ILE A 331 26.81 -19.47 -10.71
N GLU A 332 27.14 -18.80 -11.80
CA GLU A 332 28.31 -19.09 -12.64
C GLU A 332 29.32 -17.93 -12.58
N SER A 333 30.57 -18.22 -12.21
CA SER A 333 31.62 -17.21 -12.11
C SER A 333 32.09 -16.77 -13.50
N LEU A 334 31.98 -15.48 -13.82
CA LEU A 334 32.57 -14.92 -15.03
C LEU A 334 33.96 -14.31 -14.78
N THR A 335 34.83 -14.43 -15.77
CA THR A 335 35.96 -13.53 -15.96
C THR A 335 35.51 -12.19 -16.56
N TYR A 336 36.38 -11.18 -16.52
CA TYR A 336 36.10 -9.89 -17.15
C TYR A 336 35.84 -10.00 -18.68
N PRO A 337 36.69 -10.67 -19.51
CA PRO A 337 36.41 -10.81 -20.94
C PRO A 337 35.11 -11.56 -21.26
N GLU A 338 34.72 -12.57 -20.48
CA GLU A 338 33.41 -13.23 -20.64
C GLU A 338 32.25 -12.27 -20.35
N THR A 339 32.39 -11.41 -19.35
CA THR A 339 31.37 -10.38 -19.05
C THR A 339 31.26 -9.39 -20.21
N ILE A 340 32.37 -9.00 -20.83
CA ILE A 340 32.35 -8.11 -21.99
C ILE A 340 31.73 -8.79 -23.22
N ASP A 341 32.03 -10.07 -23.49
CA ASP A 341 31.37 -10.77 -24.59
C ASP A 341 29.86 -10.89 -24.37
N LEU A 342 29.43 -11.38 -23.20
CA LEU A 342 28.00 -11.52 -22.83
C LEU A 342 27.20 -10.20 -22.98
N LEU A 343 27.82 -9.06 -22.68
CA LEU A 343 27.20 -7.73 -22.83
C LEU A 343 27.27 -7.15 -24.25
N THR A 344 28.20 -7.61 -25.10
CA THR A 344 28.46 -6.96 -26.41
C THR A 344 28.11 -7.82 -27.62
N ASN A 345 28.20 -9.15 -27.52
CA ASN A 345 27.96 -10.12 -28.57
C ASN A 345 26.50 -10.04 -29.06
N PRO A 346 26.23 -9.86 -30.38
CA PRO A 346 24.88 -9.76 -30.91
C PRO A 346 23.98 -10.96 -30.63
N LEU A 347 24.52 -12.15 -30.34
CA LEU A 347 23.73 -13.35 -30.04
C LEU A 347 22.87 -13.20 -28.78
N TYR A 348 23.31 -12.40 -27.81
CA TYR A 348 22.63 -12.19 -26.53
C TYR A 348 21.87 -10.87 -26.46
N ALA A 349 21.77 -10.13 -27.57
CA ALA A 349 21.30 -8.74 -27.57
C ALA A 349 19.82 -8.58 -27.13
N ASP A 350 18.98 -9.57 -27.39
CA ASP A 350 17.58 -9.62 -26.98
C ASP A 350 17.34 -10.53 -25.75
N SER A 351 18.41 -11.01 -25.10
CA SER A 351 18.34 -11.94 -23.97
C SER A 351 18.26 -11.23 -22.62
N ASP A 352 17.48 -11.78 -21.69
CA ASP A 352 17.44 -11.34 -20.30
C ASP A 352 18.55 -12.03 -19.50
N VAL A 353 19.62 -11.30 -19.21
CA VAL A 353 20.83 -11.75 -18.54
C VAL A 353 20.81 -11.33 -17.06
N PRO A 354 20.66 -12.26 -16.10
CA PRO A 354 20.75 -11.92 -14.68
C PRO A 354 22.23 -11.81 -14.28
N LEU A 355 22.65 -10.63 -13.85
CA LEU A 355 24.03 -10.32 -13.46
C LEU A 355 24.12 -10.04 -11.96
N LEU A 356 24.95 -10.82 -11.28
CA LEU A 356 25.40 -10.58 -9.91
C LEU A 356 26.82 -9.97 -9.96
N PHE A 357 27.06 -8.95 -9.15
CA PHE A 357 28.38 -8.40 -8.93
C PHE A 357 28.80 -8.67 -7.48
N GLY A 358 29.82 -9.51 -7.29
CA GLY A 358 30.38 -9.80 -5.97
C GLY A 358 31.26 -11.06 -5.88
N GLY A 359 32.38 -10.92 -5.16
CA GLY A 359 33.27 -12.04 -4.82
C GLY A 359 32.91 -12.76 -3.53
N THR A 360 33.45 -13.98 -3.39
CA THR A 360 33.33 -14.78 -2.15
C THR A 360 33.97 -14.09 -0.94
N TRP A 361 34.95 -13.19 -1.17
CA TRP A 361 35.56 -12.38 -0.13
C TRP A 361 34.55 -11.49 0.61
N CYS A 362 33.52 -10.98 -0.07
CA CYS A 362 32.57 -10.06 0.53
C CYS A 362 31.56 -10.80 1.41
N HIS A 363 31.50 -10.43 2.68
CA HIS A 363 30.53 -10.97 3.64
C HIS A 363 29.09 -10.60 3.25
N ASN A 364 28.87 -9.41 2.67
CA ASN A 364 27.57 -9.02 2.11
C ASN A 364 27.12 -9.96 0.98
N THR A 365 28.02 -10.31 0.04
CA THR A 365 27.69 -11.22 -1.07
C THR A 365 27.40 -12.62 -0.55
N ARG A 366 28.21 -13.10 0.39
CA ARG A 366 27.98 -14.38 1.09
C ARG A 366 26.65 -14.41 1.85
N ALA A 367 26.17 -13.28 2.38
CA ALA A 367 24.89 -13.21 3.08
C ALA A 367 23.69 -13.53 2.19
N VAL A 368 23.76 -13.26 0.87
CA VAL A 368 22.61 -13.36 -0.05
C VAL A 368 22.75 -14.46 -1.11
N ILE A 369 23.95 -15.01 -1.32
CA ILE A 369 24.23 -15.95 -2.41
C ILE A 369 23.33 -17.20 -2.40
N LYS A 370 22.99 -17.73 -1.21
CA LYS A 370 22.03 -18.84 -1.05
C LYS A 370 20.66 -18.44 -1.61
N THR A 371 20.15 -17.27 -1.21
CA THR A 371 18.85 -16.75 -1.67
C THR A 371 18.83 -16.42 -3.16
N VAL A 372 19.92 -15.93 -3.75
CA VAL A 372 20.02 -15.74 -5.21
C VAL A 372 19.85 -17.08 -5.94
N ASN A 373 20.52 -18.14 -5.47
CA ASN A 373 20.39 -19.49 -6.03
C ASN A 373 18.99 -20.10 -5.80
N GLU A 374 18.47 -20.09 -4.56
CA GLU A 374 17.10 -20.53 -4.21
C GLU A 374 16.04 -19.87 -5.11
N THR A 375 16.22 -18.56 -5.36
CA THR A 375 15.29 -17.77 -6.17
C THR A 375 15.43 -18.10 -7.66
N ALA A 376 16.65 -18.22 -8.18
CA ALA A 376 16.88 -18.60 -9.57
C ALA A 376 16.28 -19.99 -9.88
N GLN A 377 16.43 -20.95 -8.96
CA GLN A 377 15.77 -22.26 -9.02
C GLN A 377 14.23 -22.12 -9.05
N ALA A 378 13.65 -21.37 -8.10
CA ALA A 378 12.20 -21.19 -7.99
C ALA A 378 11.59 -20.44 -9.19
N ALA A 379 12.34 -19.52 -9.81
CA ALA A 379 11.96 -18.76 -10.99
C ALA A 379 12.30 -19.45 -12.32
N ASN A 380 12.90 -20.66 -12.31
CA ASN A 380 13.36 -21.39 -13.50
C ASN A 380 14.36 -20.58 -14.37
N VAL A 381 15.18 -19.74 -13.74
CA VAL A 381 16.34 -19.09 -14.36
C VAL A 381 17.43 -20.15 -14.57
N SER A 382 18.05 -20.23 -15.75
CA SER A 382 19.13 -21.23 -15.96
C SER A 382 20.38 -20.88 -15.16
N THR A 383 20.82 -19.63 -15.31
CA THR A 383 22.11 -19.14 -14.82
C THR A 383 21.98 -17.68 -14.36
N VAL A 384 22.63 -17.35 -13.25
CA VAL A 384 22.93 -16.00 -12.79
C VAL A 384 24.44 -15.82 -12.91
N TYR A 385 24.86 -14.91 -13.78
CA TYR A 385 26.26 -14.70 -14.12
C TYR A 385 26.92 -13.76 -13.10
N ASN A 386 28.05 -14.16 -12.52
CA ASN A 386 28.66 -13.48 -11.38
C ASN A 386 30.08 -12.99 -11.66
N LEU A 387 30.27 -11.67 -11.77
CA LEU A 387 31.58 -11.02 -11.84
C LEU A 387 32.03 -10.53 -10.46
N ASP A 388 33.27 -10.81 -10.07
CA ASP A 388 33.92 -10.13 -8.94
C ASP A 388 34.61 -8.84 -9.42
N PHE A 389 34.48 -7.75 -8.66
CA PHE A 389 35.22 -6.51 -8.90
C PHE A 389 36.64 -6.56 -8.33
N SER A 390 36.96 -7.51 -7.44
CA SER A 390 38.33 -7.83 -7.01
C SER A 390 38.87 -8.91 -7.93
N LEU A 391 39.70 -8.58 -8.92
CA LEU A 391 40.18 -9.56 -9.90
C LEU A 391 41.00 -10.70 -9.26
N PHE A 392 41.59 -10.50 -8.08
CA PHE A 392 42.28 -11.53 -7.29
C PHE A 392 41.46 -12.00 -6.06
N SER A 393 40.21 -11.55 -5.91
CA SER A 393 39.28 -11.92 -4.83
C SER A 393 39.85 -11.74 -3.41
N THR A 394 40.46 -10.58 -3.15
CA THR A 394 41.15 -10.27 -1.90
C THR A 394 40.22 -9.59 -0.88
N SER A 395 39.86 -8.32 -1.12
CA SER A 395 38.88 -7.53 -0.36
C SER A 395 38.75 -6.10 -0.94
N ASN A 396 37.78 -5.31 -0.47
CA ASN A 396 37.64 -3.88 -0.79
C ASN A 396 38.61 -2.97 0.02
N GLY A 397 39.91 -3.29 0.01
CA GLY A 397 40.95 -2.55 0.74
C GLY A 397 41.64 -1.47 -0.12
N ARG A 398 42.03 -0.34 0.49
CA ARG A 398 42.71 0.76 -0.24
C ARG A 398 44.11 0.44 -0.79
N ALA A 399 44.69 -0.69 -0.39
CA ALA A 399 45.98 -1.21 -0.89
C ALA A 399 45.78 -2.45 -1.79
N ASN A 400 44.55 -2.72 -2.24
CA ASN A 400 44.23 -3.86 -3.10
C ASN A 400 44.07 -3.38 -4.55
N TYR A 401 45.16 -3.44 -5.30
CA TYR A 401 45.25 -2.85 -6.63
C TYR A 401 44.61 -3.72 -7.74
N ASP A 402 44.05 -4.89 -7.38
CA ASP A 402 43.24 -5.74 -8.28
C ASP A 402 41.77 -5.32 -8.37
N HIS A 403 41.32 -4.39 -7.50
CA HIS A 403 39.92 -4.00 -7.44
C HIS A 403 39.57 -3.01 -8.57
N ILE A 404 38.92 -3.47 -9.65
CA ILE A 404 38.61 -2.66 -10.85
C ILE A 404 37.74 -1.44 -10.56
N ARG A 405 37.07 -1.43 -9.41
CA ARG A 405 36.18 -0.36 -8.94
C ARG A 405 36.87 0.42 -7.80
N THR A 406 37.43 1.57 -8.10
CA THR A 406 38.18 2.45 -7.17
C THR A 406 37.26 3.47 -6.48
N SER A 407 37.80 4.24 -5.52
CA SER A 407 37.07 5.35 -4.87
C SER A 407 37.95 6.61 -4.79
N GLY A 408 37.43 7.74 -5.28
CA GLY A 408 38.23 8.97 -5.44
C GLY A 408 39.01 8.99 -6.76
N GLN A 409 39.90 9.97 -6.91
CA GLN A 409 40.64 10.20 -8.17
C GLN A 409 41.63 9.05 -8.48
N PRO A 410 41.91 8.77 -9.77
CA PRO A 410 42.95 7.81 -10.13
C PRO A 410 44.31 8.28 -9.60
N VAL A 411 45.05 7.36 -8.97
CA VAL A 411 46.43 7.61 -8.55
C VAL A 411 47.37 7.12 -9.65
N LEU A 412 48.35 7.96 -9.99
CA LEU A 412 49.40 7.63 -10.94
C LEU A 412 50.75 7.44 -10.22
N ALA A 413 51.52 6.46 -10.68
CA ALA A 413 52.92 6.24 -10.33
C ALA A 413 53.71 6.11 -11.64
N ASP A 414 54.82 6.83 -11.77
CA ASP A 414 55.69 6.84 -12.96
C ASP A 414 54.94 7.13 -14.29
N GLY A 415 53.85 7.91 -14.21
CA GLY A 415 52.97 8.26 -15.31
C GLY A 415 51.89 7.21 -15.65
N LYS A 416 51.86 6.08 -14.94
CA LYS A 416 51.01 4.91 -15.18
C LYS A 416 49.98 4.76 -14.06
N LEU A 417 48.92 3.97 -14.26
CA LEU A 417 47.91 3.73 -13.22
C LEU A 417 48.48 2.89 -12.08
N VAL A 418 48.02 3.08 -10.84
CA VAL A 418 48.28 2.09 -9.77
C VAL A 418 47.19 1.01 -9.69
N ALA A 419 46.00 1.25 -10.24
CA ALA A 419 44.90 0.28 -10.24
C ALA A 419 44.04 0.43 -11.52
N PRO A 420 43.45 -0.65 -12.05
CA PRO A 420 42.69 -0.64 -13.30
C PRO A 420 41.25 -0.12 -13.13
N GLY A 421 41.10 1.05 -12.48
CA GLY A 421 39.82 1.74 -12.24
C GLY A 421 39.00 2.03 -13.50
N HIS A 422 39.64 1.93 -14.67
CA HIS A 422 39.02 2.11 -15.98
C HIS A 422 38.16 0.93 -16.43
N LEU A 423 38.45 -0.29 -15.98
CA LEU A 423 37.68 -1.48 -16.36
C LEU A 423 36.25 -1.40 -15.81
N TYR A 424 36.08 -1.03 -14.52
CA TYR A 424 34.74 -0.76 -13.97
C TYR A 424 34.10 0.47 -14.63
N GLY A 425 34.87 1.56 -14.80
CA GLY A 425 34.34 2.82 -15.34
C GLY A 425 33.76 2.67 -16.75
N ASP A 426 34.49 1.96 -17.62
CA ASP A 426 34.01 1.63 -18.97
C ASP A 426 32.91 0.57 -18.95
N LEU A 427 32.98 -0.47 -18.11
CA LEU A 427 31.90 -1.46 -17.94
C LEU A 427 30.57 -0.77 -17.61
N PHE A 428 30.58 0.10 -16.60
CA PHE A 428 29.37 0.79 -16.15
C PHE A 428 28.87 1.79 -17.20
N ASN A 429 29.71 2.73 -17.63
CA ASN A 429 29.28 3.85 -18.50
C ASN A 429 29.04 3.46 -19.98
N LYS A 430 29.47 2.28 -20.44
CA LYS A 430 29.23 1.82 -21.83
C LYS A 430 28.08 0.81 -21.95
N TYR A 431 27.79 0.05 -20.90
CA TYR A 431 26.88 -1.10 -20.99
C TYR A 431 25.76 -1.08 -19.95
N LEU A 432 26.02 -0.61 -18.72
CA LEU A 432 25.05 -0.65 -17.62
C LEU A 432 24.17 0.62 -17.54
N ASP A 433 23.78 1.18 -18.69
CA ASP A 433 22.86 2.33 -18.70
C ASP A 433 21.47 1.93 -18.15
N GLY A 434 20.87 2.87 -17.42
CA GLY A 434 19.74 2.62 -16.52
C GLY A 434 20.12 2.24 -15.09
N ALA A 435 21.35 1.75 -14.82
CA ALA A 435 21.75 1.35 -13.47
C ALA A 435 21.87 2.52 -12.47
N VAL A 436 21.55 2.22 -11.22
CA VAL A 436 21.58 3.14 -10.08
C VAL A 436 22.45 2.55 -8.96
N ALA A 437 22.95 3.40 -8.06
CA ALA A 437 23.84 2.99 -6.96
C ALA A 437 23.67 3.93 -5.76
N GLU A 438 24.03 3.46 -4.56
CA GLU A 438 24.11 4.30 -3.36
C GLU A 438 25.21 5.36 -3.50
N TYR A 439 26.32 4.98 -4.14
CA TYR A 439 27.44 5.86 -4.44
C TYR A 439 27.24 6.53 -5.81
N ALA A 440 26.60 7.69 -5.76
CA ALA A 440 26.18 8.48 -6.92
C ALA A 440 27.37 9.04 -7.73
N ALA A 441 27.07 9.55 -8.93
CA ALA A 441 28.03 10.11 -9.89
C ALA A 441 28.61 11.45 -9.38
N ASP A 442 29.59 11.99 -10.09
CA ASP A 442 30.10 13.33 -9.78
C ASP A 442 29.00 14.39 -10.02
N GLY A 443 28.86 15.33 -9.10
CA GLY A 443 27.77 16.33 -9.09
C GLY A 443 26.39 15.84 -8.60
N GLU A 444 26.18 14.55 -8.33
CA GLU A 444 24.92 14.03 -7.75
C GLU A 444 24.91 14.12 -6.21
N GLU A 445 23.72 14.09 -5.57
CA GLU A 445 23.65 13.99 -4.11
C GLU A 445 24.19 12.63 -3.65
N GLY A 446 25.11 12.63 -2.67
CA GLY A 446 25.82 11.42 -2.25
C GLY A 446 26.99 11.01 -3.15
N ALA A 447 27.44 11.90 -4.05
CA ALA A 447 28.57 11.69 -4.95
C ALA A 447 29.75 10.95 -4.29
N SER A 448 30.00 9.72 -4.75
CA SER A 448 31.19 8.95 -4.36
C SER A 448 31.64 8.05 -5.52
N PRO A 449 31.83 8.60 -6.74
CA PRO A 449 31.99 7.81 -7.95
C PRO A 449 33.32 7.07 -8.03
N ASN A 450 33.37 6.15 -9.00
CA ASN A 450 34.61 5.62 -9.56
C ASN A 450 35.13 6.63 -10.60
N PHE A 451 36.16 7.41 -10.26
CA PHE A 451 36.85 8.24 -11.25
C PHE A 451 37.90 7.41 -12.01
N TYR A 452 38.02 7.62 -13.31
CA TYR A 452 38.86 6.81 -14.19
C TYR A 452 39.27 7.51 -15.49
N TYR A 453 40.38 7.07 -16.08
CA TYR A 453 40.76 7.40 -17.45
C TYR A 453 40.16 6.37 -18.42
N PRO A 454 39.28 6.73 -19.37
CA PRO A 454 38.67 5.77 -20.29
C PRO A 454 39.69 4.94 -21.08
N GLY A 455 39.46 3.63 -21.21
CA GLY A 455 40.42 2.70 -21.84
C GLY A 455 41.82 2.65 -21.19
N GLY A 456 42.00 3.24 -20.02
CA GLY A 456 43.30 3.38 -19.35
C GLY A 456 44.18 4.52 -19.88
N ASP A 457 43.69 5.37 -20.79
CA ASP A 457 44.49 6.43 -21.42
C ASP A 457 44.70 7.64 -20.48
N VAL A 458 45.82 7.62 -19.77
CA VAL A 458 46.29 8.69 -18.86
C VAL A 458 46.53 10.05 -19.53
N SER A 459 46.53 10.13 -20.87
CA SER A 459 46.61 11.41 -21.61
C SER A 459 45.24 12.05 -21.84
N GLY A 460 44.15 11.29 -21.63
CA GLY A 460 42.77 11.73 -21.78
C GLY A 460 42.19 12.46 -20.56
N GLU A 461 40.91 12.82 -20.67
CA GLU A 461 40.14 13.41 -19.57
C GLU A 461 39.62 12.33 -18.60
N VAL A 462 39.72 12.61 -17.29
CA VAL A 462 39.16 11.73 -16.25
C VAL A 462 37.64 11.84 -16.25
N LYS A 463 36.96 10.69 -16.34
CA LYS A 463 35.51 10.58 -16.22
C LYS A 463 35.11 9.98 -14.87
N SER A 464 33.85 10.13 -14.51
CA SER A 464 33.23 9.50 -13.34
C SER A 464 32.18 8.46 -13.78
N ALA A 465 31.97 7.44 -12.95
CA ALA A 465 30.88 6.48 -13.07
C ALA A 465 30.21 6.28 -11.70
N ARG A 466 28.89 6.04 -11.65
CA ARG A 466 28.22 5.59 -10.40
C ARG A 466 28.86 4.28 -9.94
N ARG A 467 28.98 4.08 -8.63
CA ARG A 467 29.87 3.06 -8.07
C ARG A 467 29.10 1.98 -7.30
N LEU A 468 28.63 0.95 -8.00
CA LEU A 468 27.93 -0.19 -7.41
C LEU A 468 28.70 -0.80 -6.23
N GLN A 469 28.00 -1.17 -5.17
CA GLN A 469 28.50 -1.94 -4.04
C GLN A 469 28.09 -3.40 -4.17
N VAL A 470 29.00 -4.32 -3.86
CA VAL A 470 28.72 -5.75 -3.89
C VAL A 470 28.04 -6.22 -2.59
N PRO A 471 26.94 -7.01 -2.66
CA PRO A 471 26.29 -7.58 -3.84
C PRO A 471 25.30 -6.63 -4.52
N ALA A 472 25.51 -6.38 -5.81
CA ALA A 472 24.50 -5.80 -6.69
C ALA A 472 23.97 -6.90 -7.61
N LEU A 473 22.65 -7.10 -7.68
CA LEU A 473 22.00 -7.94 -8.68
C LEU A 473 21.18 -7.05 -9.61
N LEU A 474 21.31 -7.25 -10.92
CA LEU A 474 20.47 -6.61 -11.93
C LEU A 474 20.08 -7.59 -13.05
N VAL A 475 19.07 -7.22 -13.82
CA VAL A 475 18.72 -7.84 -15.10
C VAL A 475 19.19 -6.93 -16.23
N TYR A 476 19.95 -7.48 -17.17
CA TYR A 476 20.44 -6.79 -18.35
C TYR A 476 19.82 -7.37 -19.62
N ASN A 477 19.37 -6.53 -20.54
CA ASN A 477 18.96 -6.90 -21.89
C ASN A 477 19.35 -5.75 -22.83
N LYS A 478 20.31 -5.98 -23.72
CA LYS A 478 20.99 -4.93 -24.52
C LYS A 478 20.03 -4.09 -25.37
N ASN A 479 18.96 -4.70 -25.88
CA ASN A 479 17.96 -4.08 -26.74
C ASN A 479 16.72 -3.58 -25.97
N HIS A 480 16.67 -3.75 -24.64
CA HIS A 480 15.55 -3.30 -23.81
C HIS A 480 15.36 -1.78 -23.85
N LYS A 481 14.10 -1.37 -23.71
CA LYS A 481 13.67 0.03 -23.75
C LYS A 481 12.71 0.36 -22.62
N ASP A 482 12.83 1.58 -22.11
CA ASP A 482 11.90 2.10 -21.12
C ASP A 482 10.48 2.33 -21.71
N ALA A 483 9.52 2.66 -20.85
CA ALA A 483 8.14 2.91 -21.25
C ALA A 483 7.94 4.13 -22.17
N GLN A 484 9.00 4.91 -22.45
CA GLN A 484 9.01 6.02 -23.41
C GLN A 484 9.80 5.68 -24.68
N GLY A 485 10.37 4.47 -24.79
CA GLY A 485 11.10 3.96 -25.95
C GLY A 485 12.60 4.31 -25.99
N ASN A 486 13.16 4.89 -24.93
CA ASN A 486 14.59 5.12 -24.79
C ASN A 486 15.31 3.78 -24.55
N ALA A 487 16.57 3.65 -24.96
CA ALA A 487 17.36 2.49 -24.56
C ALA A 487 17.54 2.47 -23.04
N GLN A 488 17.29 1.32 -22.41
CA GLN A 488 17.50 1.12 -20.98
C GLN A 488 17.99 -0.31 -20.75
N PRO A 489 19.28 -0.61 -21.02
CA PRO A 489 19.77 -1.98 -20.98
C PRO A 489 19.67 -2.66 -19.62
N VAL A 490 19.74 -1.91 -18.52
CA VAL A 490 19.47 -2.42 -17.17
C VAL A 490 17.97 -2.32 -16.88
N VAL A 491 17.29 -3.45 -16.98
CA VAL A 491 15.83 -3.60 -16.89
C VAL A 491 15.33 -3.40 -15.46
N ASP A 492 16.00 -4.03 -14.49
CA ASP A 492 15.60 -4.09 -13.10
C ASP A 492 16.82 -4.34 -12.20
N GLN A 493 16.75 -3.92 -10.94
CA GLN A 493 17.89 -3.97 -10.00
C GLN A 493 17.40 -4.21 -8.57
N ALA A 494 18.11 -5.07 -7.83
CA ALA A 494 17.84 -5.35 -6.43
C ALA A 494 18.49 -4.26 -5.54
N ILE A 495 17.82 -3.12 -5.44
CA ILE A 495 18.29 -1.93 -4.72
C ILE A 495 17.11 -1.19 -4.10
N ARG A 496 17.31 -0.48 -2.99
CA ARG A 496 16.29 0.41 -2.44
C ARG A 496 16.27 1.72 -3.21
N TYR A 497 15.07 2.13 -3.62
CA TYR A 497 14.74 3.47 -4.10
C TYR A 497 14.25 4.27 -2.88
N ASN A 498 14.97 5.31 -2.46
CA ASN A 498 14.60 6.13 -1.29
C ASN A 498 13.60 7.23 -1.68
N ASP A 499 12.80 7.70 -0.70
CA ASP A 499 11.75 8.71 -0.93
C ASP A 499 12.30 10.10 -1.33
N ASN A 500 13.60 10.35 -1.11
CA ASN A 500 14.31 11.55 -1.56
C ASN A 500 14.99 11.39 -2.94
N GLY A 501 14.81 10.25 -3.62
CA GLY A 501 15.38 9.99 -4.94
C GLY A 501 16.82 9.47 -4.96
N THR A 502 17.47 9.28 -3.79
CA THR A 502 18.73 8.53 -3.70
C THR A 502 18.45 7.03 -3.62
N TYR A 503 19.52 6.23 -3.54
CA TYR A 503 19.43 4.77 -3.49
C TYR A 503 20.19 4.21 -2.28
N THR A 504 19.90 2.97 -1.89
CA THR A 504 20.65 2.27 -0.85
C THR A 504 20.83 0.81 -1.25
N GLU A 505 22.07 0.34 -1.20
CA GLU A 505 22.44 -1.00 -1.67
C GLU A 505 22.36 -2.00 -0.51
N TYR A 506 21.94 -3.24 -0.79
CA TYR A 506 21.56 -4.22 0.24
C TYR A 506 22.76 -4.91 0.92
N MET A 507 23.63 -4.11 1.53
CA MET A 507 24.70 -4.55 2.42
C MET A 507 24.13 -5.15 3.71
N SER A 508 24.01 -6.47 3.77
CA SER A 508 23.56 -7.20 4.96
C SER A 508 24.53 -8.32 5.36
N GLU A 509 24.26 -8.99 6.47
CA GLU A 509 25.13 -10.04 7.04
C GLU A 509 24.36 -11.36 7.15
N TRP A 510 25.04 -12.50 7.00
CA TRP A 510 24.40 -13.82 6.91
C TRP A 510 23.43 -14.11 8.06
N TRP A 511 23.80 -13.78 9.30
CA TRP A 511 22.95 -13.98 10.48
C TRP A 511 21.69 -13.10 10.49
N TYR A 512 21.69 -11.94 9.83
CA TYR A 512 20.48 -11.14 9.63
C TYR A 512 19.60 -11.74 8.53
N VAL A 513 20.20 -12.26 7.44
CA VAL A 513 19.47 -12.91 6.33
C VAL A 513 18.86 -14.25 6.75
N ALA A 514 19.59 -15.10 7.47
CA ALA A 514 19.11 -16.36 8.00
C ALA A 514 18.09 -16.16 9.14
N GLY A 515 18.26 -15.11 9.95
CA GLY A 515 17.36 -14.75 11.05
C GLY A 515 16.22 -13.80 10.67
N ARG A 516 16.06 -13.42 9.40
CA ARG A 516 15.20 -12.31 8.93
C ARG A 516 13.73 -12.43 9.32
N ASP A 517 13.20 -13.66 9.33
CA ASP A 517 11.80 -13.99 9.59
C ASP A 517 11.55 -14.32 11.09
N LEU A 518 12.58 -14.22 11.94
CA LEU A 518 12.43 -14.38 13.39
C LEU A 518 11.91 -13.09 14.04
N PRO A 519 10.93 -13.16 14.96
CA PRO A 519 10.37 -11.98 15.62
C PRO A 519 11.45 -11.18 16.35
N ASN A 520 11.26 -9.86 16.45
CA ASN A 520 12.15 -8.99 17.23
C ASN A 520 11.92 -9.19 18.74
N THR A 521 12.48 -10.26 19.28
CA THR A 521 12.70 -10.44 20.72
C THR A 521 13.88 -9.58 21.18
N ALA A 522 13.87 -9.17 22.45
CA ALA A 522 14.94 -8.37 23.07
C ALA A 522 16.20 -9.21 23.35
N ASP A 523 16.72 -9.87 22.32
CA ASP A 523 17.81 -10.84 22.41
C ASP A 523 19.18 -10.15 22.22
N THR A 524 20.09 -10.39 23.16
CA THR A 524 21.39 -9.72 23.21
C THR A 524 22.50 -10.66 22.75
N THR A 525 23.00 -10.49 21.52
CA THR A 525 24.44 -10.39 21.18
C THR A 525 24.68 -10.49 19.67
N LEU A 526 24.73 -9.35 18.96
CA LEU A 526 25.31 -9.29 17.61
C LEU A 526 26.23 -8.09 17.36
N GLN A 527 26.03 -6.96 18.04
CA GLN A 527 27.04 -5.91 18.19
C GLN A 527 26.69 -4.98 19.37
N GLY A 528 27.45 -5.09 20.47
CA GLY A 528 27.33 -4.21 21.64
C GLY A 528 26.07 -4.39 22.50
N THR A 529 25.95 -3.54 23.53
CA THR A 529 24.82 -3.52 24.46
C THR A 529 23.65 -2.78 23.81
N LEU A 530 22.69 -3.52 23.24
CA LEU A 530 21.40 -2.95 22.86
C LEU A 530 20.68 -2.42 24.13
N ALA A 531 20.13 -1.21 24.04
CA ALA A 531 19.33 -0.66 25.13
C ALA A 531 18.05 -1.51 25.31
N PRO A 532 17.65 -1.86 26.55
CA PRO A 532 16.43 -2.64 26.79
C PRO A 532 15.19 -1.97 26.19
N GLY A 533 14.65 -2.57 25.13
CA GLY A 533 13.49 -2.08 24.38
C GLY A 533 13.77 -1.55 22.96
N GLY A 534 15.02 -1.43 22.53
CA GLY A 534 15.37 -0.88 21.21
C GLY A 534 15.27 -1.89 20.05
N ASN A 535 14.83 -1.41 18.88
CA ASN A 535 14.49 -2.18 17.67
C ASN A 535 15.66 -2.35 16.68
N ARG A 536 16.88 -1.87 16.95
CA ARG A 536 18.03 -1.94 16.02
C ARG A 536 18.30 -3.34 15.45
N LEU A 537 18.07 -4.42 16.21
CA LEU A 537 18.17 -5.80 15.70
C LEU A 537 17.02 -6.15 14.73
N GLY A 538 15.79 -5.75 15.04
CA GLY A 538 14.63 -5.86 14.16
C GLY A 538 14.81 -5.05 12.87
N SER A 539 15.35 -3.84 12.95
CA SER A 539 15.65 -3.00 11.78
C SER A 539 16.69 -3.64 10.84
N GLN A 540 17.74 -4.27 11.38
CA GLN A 540 18.71 -5.05 10.59
C GLN A 540 18.10 -6.30 9.94
N ARG A 541 17.26 -7.05 10.68
CA ARG A 541 16.52 -8.20 10.13
C ARG A 541 15.51 -7.78 9.07
N ALA A 542 14.82 -6.66 9.26
CA ALA A 542 13.87 -6.12 8.30
C ALA A 542 14.58 -5.62 7.03
N PHE A 543 15.72 -4.96 7.14
CA PHE A 543 16.56 -4.61 5.99
C PHE A 543 17.04 -5.86 5.22
N ALA A 544 17.47 -6.90 5.94
CA ALA A 544 17.81 -8.19 5.35
C ALA A 544 16.61 -8.89 4.69
N ARG A 545 15.39 -8.71 5.22
CA ARG A 545 14.15 -9.25 4.67
C ARG A 545 13.71 -8.51 3.40
N GLU A 546 13.81 -7.18 3.39
CA GLU A 546 13.58 -6.35 2.20
C GLU A 546 14.56 -6.70 1.08
N ALA A 547 15.86 -6.79 1.39
CA ALA A 547 16.88 -7.24 0.45
C ALA A 547 16.49 -8.59 -0.21
N VAL A 548 16.16 -9.58 0.62
CA VAL A 548 15.77 -10.93 0.19
C VAL A 548 14.51 -10.92 -0.68
N ASP A 549 13.50 -10.12 -0.34
CA ASP A 549 12.27 -10.02 -1.15
C ASP A 549 12.48 -9.20 -2.44
N GLU A 550 13.44 -8.27 -2.48
CA GLU A 550 13.86 -7.58 -3.71
C GLU A 550 14.67 -8.48 -4.66
N TYR A 551 15.61 -9.30 -4.16
CA TYR A 551 16.26 -10.33 -4.99
C TYR A 551 15.23 -11.31 -5.58
N ARG A 552 14.16 -11.64 -4.82
CA ARG A 552 13.02 -12.42 -5.30
C ARG A 552 12.20 -11.70 -6.36
N ARG A 553 11.94 -10.41 -6.19
CA ARG A 553 11.22 -9.58 -7.15
C ARG A 553 11.94 -9.51 -8.50
N VAL A 554 13.25 -9.30 -8.48
CA VAL A 554 14.09 -9.10 -9.69
C VAL A 554 14.30 -10.38 -10.50
N LEU A 555 14.49 -11.53 -9.85
CA LEU A 555 14.61 -12.81 -10.57
C LEU A 555 13.25 -13.44 -10.87
N GLY A 556 12.24 -13.21 -10.04
CA GLY A 556 10.88 -13.71 -10.26
C GLY A 556 10.17 -13.01 -11.42
N SER A 557 10.41 -11.70 -11.61
CA SER A 557 9.85 -10.94 -12.74
C SER A 557 10.32 -11.44 -14.11
N LEU A 558 11.42 -12.21 -14.17
CA LEU A 558 11.87 -12.91 -15.38
C LEU A 558 10.95 -14.05 -15.83
N THR A 559 10.02 -14.54 -15.00
CA THR A 559 9.07 -15.61 -15.41
C THR A 559 7.63 -15.42 -14.92
N THR A 560 7.36 -14.44 -14.06
CA THR A 560 5.99 -14.03 -13.68
C THR A 560 5.49 -12.87 -14.53
N ALA A 561 4.22 -12.92 -14.96
CA ALA A 561 3.58 -11.77 -15.60
C ALA A 561 3.56 -10.54 -14.67
N ALA A 562 3.90 -9.36 -15.21
CA ALA A 562 3.98 -8.10 -14.49
C ALA A 562 2.69 -7.75 -13.75
N ALA A 563 2.81 -7.13 -12.57
CA ALA A 563 1.66 -6.62 -11.83
C ALA A 563 1.01 -5.46 -12.60
N ALA A 564 -0.30 -5.56 -12.85
CA ALA A 564 -1.05 -4.51 -13.51
C ALA A 564 -1.21 -3.29 -12.59
N SER A 565 -0.83 -2.12 -13.09
CA SER A 565 -0.93 -0.85 -12.37
C SER A 565 -2.07 0.02 -12.90
N ASN A 566 -2.52 0.98 -12.08
CA ASN A 566 -3.56 1.96 -12.44
C ASN A 566 -3.10 3.35 -11.99
N VAL A 567 -3.20 4.35 -12.86
CA VAL A 567 -2.94 5.76 -12.55
C VAL A 567 -4.26 6.47 -12.24
N SER A 568 -4.21 7.43 -11.31
CA SER A 568 -5.31 8.34 -11.00
C SER A 568 -4.76 9.74 -10.70
N VAL A 569 -5.50 10.78 -11.08
CA VAL A 569 -5.02 12.17 -11.09
C VAL A 569 -6.06 13.09 -10.43
N ALA A 570 -5.59 13.96 -9.54
CA ALA A 570 -6.40 14.91 -8.80
C ALA A 570 -5.73 16.28 -8.64
N GLU A 571 -6.53 17.33 -8.48
CA GLU A 571 -6.12 18.66 -8.02
C GLU A 571 -6.95 19.01 -6.78
N SER A 572 -6.31 19.46 -5.70
CA SER A 572 -6.98 19.81 -4.43
C SER A 572 -8.00 18.74 -3.96
N ASP A 573 -7.52 17.50 -3.82
CA ASP A 573 -8.27 16.29 -3.44
C ASP A 573 -9.48 15.95 -4.34
N SER A 574 -9.61 16.60 -5.50
CA SER A 574 -10.69 16.38 -6.46
C SER A 574 -10.14 15.72 -7.72
N ALA A 575 -10.72 14.58 -8.14
CA ALA A 575 -10.34 13.93 -9.39
C ALA A 575 -10.61 14.86 -10.60
N ILE A 576 -9.68 14.89 -11.55
CA ILE A 576 -9.72 15.78 -12.72
C ILE A 576 -9.55 14.99 -14.03
N SER A 577 -10.15 15.51 -15.11
CA SER A 577 -9.94 15.04 -16.48
C SER A 577 -9.50 16.15 -17.44
N ALA A 578 -9.44 17.41 -16.97
CA ALA A 578 -8.98 18.54 -17.78
C ALA A 578 -8.35 19.66 -16.91
N LEU A 579 -7.26 20.26 -17.40
CA LEU A 579 -6.47 21.29 -16.73
C LEU A 579 -6.70 22.70 -17.31
N PRO A 580 -6.78 23.77 -16.50
CA PRO A 580 -7.02 25.15 -16.96
C PRO A 580 -5.74 25.81 -17.47
N VAL A 581 -5.73 26.39 -18.68
CA VAL A 581 -4.58 27.16 -19.21
C VAL A 581 -4.23 28.37 -18.34
N GLY A 582 -3.01 28.88 -18.47
CA GLY A 582 -2.49 29.98 -17.66
C GLY A 582 -1.46 29.49 -16.64
N ALA A 583 -1.85 29.37 -15.37
CA ALA A 583 -0.92 29.10 -14.27
C ALA A 583 -0.34 27.66 -14.27
N THR A 584 0.77 27.49 -13.55
CA THR A 584 1.27 26.18 -13.09
C THR A 584 0.20 25.47 -12.25
N THR A 585 0.06 24.15 -12.39
CA THR A 585 -0.91 23.35 -11.64
C THR A 585 -0.21 22.17 -10.96
N THR A 586 -0.31 22.07 -9.63
CA THR A 586 0.20 20.93 -8.86
C THR A 586 -0.81 19.79 -8.90
N LEU A 587 -0.46 18.67 -9.53
CA LEU A 587 -1.31 17.48 -9.57
C LEU A 587 -0.89 16.50 -8.47
N SER A 588 -1.86 15.92 -7.78
CA SER A 588 -1.66 14.70 -7.00
C SER A 588 -1.88 13.50 -7.92
N VAL A 589 -0.83 12.70 -8.12
CA VAL A 589 -0.85 11.48 -8.93
C VAL A 589 -0.75 10.30 -7.99
N THR A 590 -1.73 9.40 -8.04
CA THR A 590 -1.76 8.16 -7.23
C THR A 590 -1.77 6.95 -8.13
N VAL A 591 -0.82 6.05 -7.92
CA VAL A 591 -0.62 4.81 -8.67
C VAL A 591 -0.86 3.63 -7.73
N THR A 592 -1.60 2.62 -8.21
CA THR A 592 -1.90 1.40 -7.42
C THR A 592 -1.63 0.15 -8.25
N ALA A 593 -1.07 -0.88 -7.62
CA ALA A 593 -0.81 -2.18 -8.24
C ALA A 593 -1.34 -3.30 -7.31
N PRO A 594 -2.64 -3.68 -7.40
CA PRO A 594 -3.30 -4.51 -6.37
C PRO A 594 -2.73 -5.92 -6.16
N THR A 595 -1.95 -6.44 -7.11
CA THR A 595 -1.26 -7.74 -7.01
C THR A 595 0.21 -7.61 -6.61
N TYR A 596 0.70 -6.39 -6.35
CA TYR A 596 2.08 -6.11 -5.96
C TYR A 596 2.20 -5.97 -4.43
N SER A 597 3.12 -6.73 -3.84
CA SER A 597 3.41 -6.72 -2.42
C SER A 597 4.92 -6.69 -2.17
N SER A 598 5.52 -5.50 -2.21
CA SER A 598 6.87 -5.29 -1.68
C SER A 598 6.85 -5.35 -0.16
N TYR A 599 7.97 -5.77 0.45
CA TYR A 599 8.19 -5.64 1.89
C TYR A 599 9.02 -4.39 2.17
N ILE A 600 8.50 -3.50 3.01
CA ILE A 600 9.11 -2.18 3.28
C ILE A 600 9.66 -2.15 4.70
N SER A 601 10.99 -2.09 4.82
CA SER A 601 11.67 -1.74 6.07
C SER A 601 12.09 -0.26 6.09
N LEU A 602 12.49 0.22 7.27
CA LEU A 602 12.83 1.62 7.54
C LEU A 602 13.96 2.15 6.64
N ASN A 603 13.93 3.46 6.37
CA ASN A 603 14.89 4.13 5.49
C ASN A 603 16.36 4.01 5.98
N THR A 604 16.63 3.69 7.26
CA THR A 604 17.93 3.19 7.70
C THR A 604 17.83 1.91 8.54
N ALA A 605 18.75 0.95 8.31
CA ALA A 605 18.80 -0.32 9.03
C ALA A 605 19.20 -0.19 10.52
N GLY A 606 19.56 1.02 10.98
CA GLY A 606 20.00 1.29 12.36
C GLY A 606 18.96 1.97 13.25
N GLN A 607 17.78 2.32 12.73
CA GLN A 607 16.73 3.07 13.43
C GLN A 607 15.93 2.24 14.45
N ASP A 608 15.13 2.94 15.27
CA ASP A 608 14.39 2.41 16.42
C ASP A 608 12.87 2.67 16.30
N ASP A 609 12.37 2.62 15.05
CA ASP A 609 10.99 2.96 14.68
C ASP A 609 10.16 1.71 14.33
N ALA A 610 8.85 1.88 14.11
CA ALA A 610 7.95 0.78 13.73
C ALA A 610 7.97 0.51 12.21
N LEU A 611 7.77 -0.76 11.82
CA LEU A 611 7.68 -1.17 10.41
C LEU A 611 6.42 -0.59 9.73
N VAL A 612 6.50 -0.43 8.41
CA VAL A 612 5.43 0.14 7.57
C VAL A 612 4.95 -0.90 6.57
N ASP A 613 3.64 -1.04 6.40
CA ASP A 613 3.03 -1.86 5.35
C ASP A 613 2.86 -1.01 4.08
N GLY A 614 3.35 -1.50 2.95
CA GLY A 614 3.25 -0.85 1.63
C GLY A 614 2.46 -1.66 0.61
N THR A 615 1.70 -2.67 1.04
CA THR A 615 0.99 -3.58 0.14
C THR A 615 0.09 -2.81 -0.86
N GLY A 616 0.33 -3.00 -2.16
CA GLY A 616 -0.40 -2.35 -3.24
C GLY A 616 0.18 -1.01 -3.74
N ALA A 617 1.19 -0.45 -3.07
CA ALA A 617 1.92 0.73 -3.53
C ALA A 617 3.11 0.33 -4.43
N PRO A 618 3.11 0.68 -5.73
CA PRO A 618 4.20 0.33 -6.63
C PRO A 618 5.39 1.29 -6.51
N LEU A 619 6.60 0.77 -6.70
CA LEU A 619 7.80 1.58 -6.93
C LEU A 619 7.82 2.09 -8.39
N GLY A 620 8.62 3.12 -8.65
CA GLY A 620 8.86 3.64 -10.01
C GLY A 620 8.65 5.15 -10.10
N LYS A 621 8.46 5.65 -11.32
CA LYS A 621 8.42 7.11 -11.61
C LYS A 621 7.16 7.49 -12.39
N VAL A 622 6.73 8.74 -12.22
CA VAL A 622 5.62 9.36 -12.97
C VAL A 622 6.08 10.60 -13.75
N ILE A 623 5.48 10.81 -14.92
CA ILE A 623 5.70 11.98 -15.80
C ILE A 623 4.36 12.56 -16.27
N VAL A 624 4.40 13.79 -16.78
CA VAL A 624 3.36 14.34 -17.66
C VAL A 624 3.98 14.69 -19.01
N SER A 625 3.44 14.12 -20.09
CA SER A 625 3.81 14.44 -21.47
C SER A 625 2.71 15.24 -22.20
N ASN A 626 3.11 16.03 -23.20
CA ASN A 626 2.18 16.69 -24.12
C ASN A 626 1.54 15.67 -25.11
N GLN A 627 0.85 16.18 -26.13
CA GLN A 627 0.21 15.37 -27.17
C GLN A 627 1.21 14.76 -28.18
N ASP A 628 2.38 15.38 -28.35
CA ASP A 628 3.44 14.97 -29.28
C ASP A 628 4.41 13.94 -28.64
N GLY A 629 4.39 13.81 -27.31
CA GLY A 629 5.15 12.85 -26.51
C GLY A 629 6.17 13.49 -25.56
N ASP A 630 6.53 14.76 -25.78
CA ASP A 630 7.53 15.49 -24.98
C ASP A 630 7.17 15.51 -23.49
N VAL A 631 8.12 15.19 -22.62
CA VAL A 631 7.95 15.26 -21.17
C VAL A 631 7.95 16.72 -20.73
N ILE A 632 6.80 17.21 -20.22
CA ILE A 632 6.60 18.59 -19.76
C ILE A 632 6.79 18.71 -18.24
N ALA A 633 6.58 17.62 -17.49
CA ALA A 633 6.84 17.57 -16.05
C ALA A 633 7.33 16.18 -15.60
N GLY A 634 8.16 16.15 -14.56
CA GLY A 634 8.81 14.94 -14.06
C GLY A 634 10.12 14.59 -14.81
N PRO A 635 10.64 13.36 -14.66
CA PRO A 635 10.09 12.26 -13.86
C PRO A 635 10.19 12.50 -12.35
N VAL A 636 9.14 12.13 -11.60
CA VAL A 636 9.10 12.19 -10.13
C VAL A 636 8.99 10.76 -9.57
N GLN A 637 9.79 10.43 -8.55
CA GLN A 637 9.79 9.13 -7.89
C GLN A 637 8.54 8.95 -7.01
N LEU A 638 7.90 7.78 -7.07
CA LEU A 638 6.83 7.40 -6.14
C LEU A 638 7.42 7.10 -4.74
N PRO A 639 6.89 7.70 -3.65
CA PRO A 639 7.30 7.34 -2.29
C PRO A 639 6.91 5.90 -1.95
N ARG A 640 7.82 5.20 -1.28
CA ARG A 640 7.80 3.74 -1.07
C ARG A 640 6.48 3.27 -0.45
N ALA A 641 5.95 4.02 0.51
CA ALA A 641 4.83 3.62 1.36
C ALA A 641 3.46 4.21 0.97
N THR A 642 3.37 5.07 -0.07
CA THR A 642 2.10 5.75 -0.42
C THR A 642 1.59 5.42 -1.81
N GLY A 643 2.47 5.23 -2.80
CA GLY A 643 2.08 5.21 -4.22
C GLY A 643 1.51 6.55 -4.72
N SER A 644 1.59 7.62 -3.93
CA SER A 644 1.05 8.95 -4.24
C SER A 644 2.13 10.02 -4.19
N VAL A 645 2.19 10.89 -5.20
CA VAL A 645 3.17 11.98 -5.31
C VAL A 645 2.57 13.23 -5.95
N SER A 646 3.14 14.39 -5.61
CA SER A 646 2.80 15.67 -6.26
C SER A 646 3.72 15.94 -7.46
N ILE A 647 3.16 16.46 -8.55
CA ILE A 647 3.90 16.88 -9.75
C ILE A 647 3.41 18.26 -10.22
N ASP A 648 4.33 19.23 -10.28
CA ASP A 648 4.03 20.59 -10.77
C ASP A 648 4.07 20.60 -12.29
N VAL A 649 2.91 20.78 -12.92
CA VAL A 649 2.80 20.94 -14.38
C VAL A 649 2.93 22.42 -14.73
N PRO A 650 3.91 22.81 -15.58
CA PRO A 650 4.15 24.20 -15.99
C PRO A 650 2.94 24.95 -16.54
N ALA A 651 3.03 26.28 -16.57
CA ALA A 651 2.09 27.17 -17.22
C ALA A 651 1.82 26.79 -18.68
N ARG A 652 0.56 26.53 -19.06
CA ARG A 652 0.15 26.20 -20.43
C ARG A 652 -0.41 27.39 -21.20
N SER A 653 -0.16 27.41 -22.50
CA SER A 653 -0.53 28.45 -23.45
C SER A 653 -1.97 28.29 -23.96
N ALA A 654 -2.50 29.34 -24.61
CA ALA A 654 -3.80 29.26 -25.27
C ALA A 654 -3.78 28.38 -26.55
N SER A 655 -2.60 28.06 -27.09
CA SER A 655 -2.42 27.15 -28.22
C SER A 655 -2.59 25.68 -27.83
N ASP A 656 -2.45 25.33 -26.55
CA ASP A 656 -2.60 23.95 -26.05
C ASP A 656 -4.07 23.53 -25.88
N ILE A 657 -5.04 24.46 -26.06
CA ILE A 657 -6.46 24.20 -25.79
C ILE A 657 -7.01 23.14 -26.76
N GLY A 658 -7.58 22.07 -26.20
CA GLY A 658 -8.10 20.92 -26.93
C GLY A 658 -7.09 19.77 -27.08
N SER A 659 -5.81 19.99 -26.77
CA SER A 659 -4.82 18.91 -26.75
C SER A 659 -5.07 17.94 -25.59
N VAL A 660 -4.81 16.65 -25.85
CA VAL A 660 -4.80 15.60 -24.83
C VAL A 660 -3.36 15.34 -24.42
N TRP A 661 -3.04 15.70 -23.19
CA TRP A 661 -1.76 15.38 -22.53
C TRP A 661 -1.92 14.05 -21.79
N THR A 662 -0.81 13.43 -21.37
CA THR A 662 -0.83 12.11 -20.71
C THR A 662 -0.05 12.15 -19.41
N VAL A 663 -0.68 11.72 -18.32
CA VAL A 663 0.01 11.41 -17.06
C VAL A 663 0.35 9.92 -17.06
N SER A 664 1.65 9.59 -17.05
CA SER A 664 2.13 8.22 -17.19
C SER A 664 2.95 7.79 -15.97
N TYR A 665 2.65 6.60 -15.45
CA TYR A 665 3.53 5.81 -14.60
C TYR A 665 4.36 4.87 -15.47
N LEU A 666 5.68 4.91 -15.29
CA LEU A 666 6.64 4.29 -16.22
C LEU A 666 6.88 2.79 -15.98
N GLY A 667 6.14 2.16 -15.06
CA GLY A 667 6.39 0.78 -14.63
C GLY A 667 7.56 0.66 -13.66
N HIS A 668 7.95 -0.58 -13.38
CA HIS A 668 9.17 -0.92 -12.66
C HIS A 668 9.68 -2.30 -13.12
N GLY A 669 10.69 -2.31 -13.98
CA GLY A 669 11.22 -3.52 -14.64
C GLY A 669 10.12 -4.38 -15.27
N TYR A 670 10.29 -5.70 -15.23
CA TYR A 670 9.22 -6.65 -15.56
C TYR A 670 8.28 -6.93 -14.37
N ALA A 671 8.55 -6.37 -13.18
CA ALA A 671 7.74 -6.62 -11.99
C ALA A 671 6.40 -5.88 -12.00
N ILE A 672 6.35 -4.67 -12.56
CA ILE A 672 5.15 -3.81 -12.58
C ILE A 672 5.00 -3.15 -13.94
N ALA A 673 3.85 -3.37 -14.59
CA ALA A 673 3.56 -2.82 -15.92
C ALA A 673 3.35 -1.30 -15.87
N PRO A 674 3.78 -0.53 -16.89
CA PRO A 674 3.43 0.88 -17.02
C PRO A 674 1.92 1.08 -17.22
N ALA A 675 1.43 2.25 -16.82
CA ALA A 675 0.04 2.64 -17.01
C ALA A 675 -0.07 4.16 -17.14
N SER A 676 -1.15 4.65 -17.74
CA SER A 676 -1.33 6.09 -17.96
C SER A 676 -2.78 6.53 -17.84
N THR A 677 -3.00 7.84 -17.82
CA THR A 677 -4.32 8.46 -17.83
C THR A 677 -4.26 9.76 -18.67
N PRO A 678 -5.15 9.93 -19.67
CA PRO A 678 -5.21 11.14 -20.48
C PRO A 678 -5.80 12.30 -19.67
N ILE A 679 -5.35 13.52 -19.97
CA ILE A 679 -5.84 14.76 -19.38
C ILE A 679 -5.90 15.88 -20.43
N THR A 680 -7.08 16.46 -20.64
CA THR A 680 -7.29 17.47 -21.69
C THR A 680 -6.82 18.85 -21.21
N ILE A 681 -6.25 19.67 -22.08
CA ILE A 681 -5.96 21.07 -21.76
C ILE A 681 -7.13 21.95 -22.20
N GLY A 682 -7.70 22.70 -21.25
CA GLY A 682 -8.90 23.52 -21.47
C GLY A 682 -8.76 24.95 -20.96
N LYS A 683 -9.70 25.81 -21.36
CA LYS A 683 -9.91 27.16 -20.81
C LYS A 683 -10.21 27.10 -19.32
N THR A 684 -9.84 28.14 -18.58
CA THR A 684 -10.27 28.30 -17.18
C THR A 684 -11.80 28.36 -17.11
N ALA A 685 -12.40 27.48 -16.31
CA ALA A 685 -13.82 27.54 -15.99
C ALA A 685 -14.04 28.17 -14.61
N THR A 686 -15.25 28.68 -14.39
CA THR A 686 -15.75 29.22 -13.13
C THR A 686 -17.12 28.63 -12.86
N VAL A 687 -17.43 28.32 -11.59
CA VAL A 687 -18.77 27.87 -11.17
C VAL A 687 -19.26 28.75 -10.03
N THR A 688 -20.31 29.53 -10.29
CA THR A 688 -20.98 30.36 -9.29
C THR A 688 -22.29 29.72 -8.89
N LEU A 689 -22.31 29.06 -7.73
CA LEU A 689 -23.56 28.65 -7.08
C LEU A 689 -24.38 29.89 -6.75
N ASN A 690 -25.63 29.98 -7.22
CA ASN A 690 -26.47 31.17 -7.07
C ASN A 690 -26.97 31.34 -5.61
N GLU A 691 -27.92 32.24 -5.37
CA GLU A 691 -28.62 32.27 -4.09
C GLU A 691 -29.45 30.99 -3.89
N LEU A 692 -29.43 30.44 -2.67
CA LEU A 692 -30.12 29.19 -2.37
C LEU A 692 -31.61 29.45 -2.07
N PRO A 693 -32.53 28.57 -2.52
CA PRO A 693 -33.96 28.78 -2.32
C PRO A 693 -34.35 28.67 -0.84
N GLN A 694 -35.24 29.55 -0.39
CA GLN A 694 -35.94 29.35 0.88
C GLN A 694 -37.02 28.27 0.70
N VAL A 695 -36.76 27.09 1.26
CA VAL A 695 -37.58 25.88 1.07
C VAL A 695 -37.87 25.23 2.42
N SER A 696 -39.07 24.67 2.57
CA SER A 696 -39.47 23.88 3.74
C SER A 696 -39.59 22.40 3.39
N TYR A 697 -39.55 21.53 4.40
CA TYR A 697 -39.97 20.13 4.28
C TYR A 697 -41.30 20.01 3.52
N GLU A 698 -41.42 19.00 2.65
CA GLU A 698 -42.51 18.79 1.69
C GLU A 698 -42.60 19.77 0.50
N GLN A 699 -41.72 20.76 0.36
CA GLN A 699 -41.68 21.64 -0.82
C GLN A 699 -40.59 21.19 -1.81
N GLU A 700 -40.91 21.26 -3.10
CA GLU A 700 -39.91 21.16 -4.16
C GLU A 700 -39.32 22.54 -4.46
N ALA A 701 -38.07 22.58 -4.90
CA ALA A 701 -37.36 23.80 -5.31
C ALA A 701 -36.36 23.48 -6.42
N GLN A 702 -35.62 24.49 -6.88
CA GLN A 702 -34.43 24.29 -7.70
C GLN A 702 -33.25 25.01 -7.07
N ILE A 703 -32.09 24.37 -7.08
CA ILE A 703 -30.80 25.02 -6.82
C ILE A 703 -30.16 25.27 -8.18
N THR A 704 -29.71 26.49 -8.44
CA THR A 704 -29.08 26.84 -9.73
C THR A 704 -27.64 27.30 -9.53
N ALA A 705 -26.81 27.08 -10.55
CA ALA A 705 -25.47 27.63 -10.64
C ALA A 705 -25.22 28.16 -12.05
N GLN A 706 -24.35 29.16 -12.16
CA GLN A 706 -23.74 29.55 -13.43
C GLN A 706 -22.41 28.83 -13.58
N VAL A 707 -22.10 28.42 -14.81
CA VAL A 707 -20.82 27.93 -15.29
C VAL A 707 -20.34 28.91 -16.37
N THR A 708 -19.06 28.93 -16.72
CA THR A 708 -18.55 29.81 -17.77
C THR A 708 -19.32 29.64 -19.10
N ALA A 709 -19.72 30.75 -19.71
CA ALA A 709 -20.43 30.73 -20.99
C ALA A 709 -19.57 30.03 -22.07
N GLY A 710 -20.17 29.07 -22.77
CA GLY A 710 -19.51 28.17 -23.72
C GLY A 710 -19.27 26.76 -23.18
N ALA A 711 -19.22 26.56 -21.85
CA ALA A 711 -19.06 25.24 -21.24
C ALA A 711 -20.31 24.36 -21.43
N THR A 712 -20.07 23.06 -21.64
CA THR A 712 -21.09 22.05 -21.97
C THR A 712 -21.10 20.90 -20.94
N GLY A 713 -21.70 19.75 -21.26
CA GLY A 713 -21.67 18.57 -20.37
C GLY A 713 -22.57 18.69 -19.15
N THR A 714 -22.04 18.35 -17.96
CA THR A 714 -22.81 18.26 -16.71
C THR A 714 -22.10 18.87 -15.52
N ALA A 715 -22.87 19.35 -14.55
CA ALA A 715 -22.39 19.65 -13.20
C ALA A 715 -23.11 18.76 -12.18
N THR A 716 -22.49 18.58 -11.01
CA THR A 716 -23.00 17.76 -9.90
C THR A 716 -22.98 18.54 -8.60
N ILE A 717 -24.06 18.46 -7.81
CA ILE A 717 -24.15 19.05 -6.47
C ILE A 717 -23.97 17.98 -5.38
N THR A 718 -23.10 18.27 -4.42
CA THR A 718 -22.80 17.41 -3.25
C THR A 718 -23.24 18.08 -1.94
N GLY A 719 -23.16 17.35 -0.82
CA GLY A 719 -23.53 17.85 0.52
C GLY A 719 -25.00 17.70 0.91
N LEU A 720 -25.86 17.24 -0.01
CA LEU A 720 -27.23 16.81 0.28
C LEU A 720 -27.27 15.38 0.86
N PRO A 721 -28.31 15.00 1.62
CA PRO A 721 -28.44 13.66 2.17
C PRO A 721 -28.90 12.66 1.10
N GLY A 722 -28.04 11.72 0.73
CA GLY A 722 -28.32 10.71 -0.29
C GLY A 722 -27.17 10.60 -1.29
N GLN A 723 -27.50 10.32 -2.54
CA GLN A 723 -26.55 10.41 -3.66
C GLN A 723 -26.42 11.86 -4.15
N PRO A 724 -25.29 12.25 -4.78
CA PRO A 724 -25.17 13.53 -5.47
C PRO A 724 -26.25 13.69 -6.56
N LEU A 725 -26.64 14.93 -6.86
CA LEU A 725 -27.56 15.22 -7.98
C LEU A 725 -26.75 15.78 -9.15
N THR A 726 -26.85 15.15 -10.32
CA THR A 726 -26.18 15.59 -11.55
C THR A 726 -27.20 16.19 -12.52
N ALA A 727 -26.84 17.28 -13.20
CA ALA A 727 -27.68 17.96 -14.18
C ALA A 727 -26.85 18.49 -15.36
N THR A 728 -27.45 18.54 -16.54
CA THR A 728 -26.84 19.07 -17.77
C THR A 728 -26.71 20.58 -17.74
N ILE A 729 -25.61 21.09 -18.26
CA ILE A 729 -25.39 22.53 -18.46
C ILE A 729 -26.05 22.96 -19.78
N SER A 730 -26.72 24.11 -19.78
CA SER A 730 -27.35 24.72 -20.96
C SER A 730 -27.13 26.23 -20.91
N GLU A 731 -26.58 26.82 -21.99
CA GLU A 731 -26.30 28.26 -22.11
C GLU A 731 -25.45 28.83 -20.95
N GLY A 732 -24.58 28.01 -20.35
CA GLY A 732 -23.78 28.38 -19.17
C GLY A 732 -24.54 28.31 -17.83
N ALA A 733 -25.78 27.84 -17.80
CA ALA A 733 -26.55 27.65 -16.56
C ALA A 733 -26.82 26.16 -16.28
N VAL A 734 -26.97 25.80 -15.00
CA VAL A 734 -27.41 24.47 -14.57
C VAL A 734 -28.45 24.58 -13.43
N ALA A 735 -29.45 23.69 -13.45
CA ALA A 735 -30.54 23.66 -12.48
C ALA A 735 -30.75 22.25 -11.91
N PHE A 736 -30.56 22.11 -10.60
CA PHE A 736 -30.72 20.87 -9.85
C PHE A 736 -32.13 20.82 -9.23
N PRO A 737 -33.00 19.87 -9.59
CA PRO A 737 -34.32 19.72 -8.99
C PRO A 737 -34.21 19.17 -7.56
N LEU A 738 -34.70 19.94 -6.59
CA LEU A 738 -34.67 19.59 -5.17
C LEU A 738 -35.98 18.89 -4.78
N ALA A 739 -35.89 17.60 -4.45
CA ALA A 739 -37.05 16.77 -4.13
C ALA A 739 -37.67 17.10 -2.75
N SER A 740 -39.00 17.05 -2.67
CA SER A 740 -39.78 17.41 -1.46
C SER A 740 -39.60 16.46 -0.26
N GLY A 741 -38.87 15.36 -0.42
CA GLY A 741 -38.59 14.38 0.64
C GLY A 741 -37.40 14.70 1.56
N ILE A 742 -36.59 15.72 1.24
CA ILE A 742 -35.40 16.06 2.04
C ILE A 742 -35.82 16.61 3.41
N ALA A 743 -35.26 16.04 4.47
CA ALA A 743 -35.58 16.38 5.87
C ALA A 743 -35.24 17.84 6.22
N ALA A 744 -35.89 18.37 7.27
CA ALA A 744 -35.57 19.70 7.78
C ALA A 744 -34.18 19.70 8.44
N GLY A 745 -33.31 20.62 8.03
CA GLY A 745 -31.88 20.55 8.34
C GLY A 745 -31.06 21.66 7.71
N SER A 746 -29.74 21.53 7.82
CA SER A 746 -28.75 22.50 7.34
C SER A 746 -27.65 21.72 6.62
N TYR A 747 -27.47 21.98 5.32
CA TYR A 747 -26.66 21.16 4.41
C TYR A 747 -25.60 22.02 3.70
N PRO A 748 -24.29 21.74 3.87
CA PRO A 748 -23.23 22.48 3.19
C PRO A 748 -23.12 21.99 1.75
N VAL A 749 -23.77 22.69 0.81
CA VAL A 749 -23.83 22.27 -0.60
C VAL A 749 -22.80 22.98 -1.46
N LYS A 750 -22.22 22.23 -2.41
CA LYS A 750 -21.17 22.66 -3.34
C LYS A 750 -21.47 22.08 -4.72
N VAL A 751 -21.23 22.86 -5.79
CA VAL A 751 -21.42 22.41 -7.18
C VAL A 751 -20.05 22.24 -7.84
N THR A 752 -19.84 21.09 -8.47
CA THR A 752 -18.66 20.76 -9.27
C THR A 752 -19.04 20.59 -10.73
N TYR A 753 -18.37 21.31 -11.62
CA TYR A 753 -18.35 21.08 -13.06
C TYR A 753 -17.17 20.17 -13.40
N SER A 754 -17.41 19.13 -14.20
CA SER A 754 -16.37 18.13 -14.57
C SER A 754 -15.31 18.65 -15.54
N GLY A 755 -15.60 19.72 -16.27
CA GLY A 755 -14.88 20.06 -17.50
C GLY A 755 -15.50 19.38 -18.73
N ASP A 756 -15.06 19.84 -19.90
CA ASP A 756 -15.33 19.29 -21.24
C ASP A 756 -14.07 19.43 -22.12
N SER A 757 -14.21 19.33 -23.45
CA SER A 757 -13.09 19.45 -24.39
C SER A 757 -12.53 20.86 -24.56
N GLU A 758 -13.25 21.90 -24.13
CA GLU A 758 -12.81 23.30 -24.24
C GLU A 758 -12.56 23.97 -22.89
N TYR A 759 -13.12 23.46 -21.79
CA TYR A 759 -13.09 24.07 -20.46
C TYR A 759 -12.68 23.06 -19.39
N ALA A 760 -11.77 23.46 -18.50
CA ALA A 760 -11.31 22.63 -17.39
C ALA A 760 -12.40 22.39 -16.32
N SER A 761 -12.15 21.46 -15.40
CA SER A 761 -13.02 21.28 -14.23
C SER A 761 -13.01 22.52 -13.33
N ALA A 762 -14.12 22.80 -12.65
CA ALA A 762 -14.23 23.95 -11.75
C ALA A 762 -15.29 23.71 -10.67
N GLN A 763 -15.17 24.41 -9.54
CA GLN A 763 -16.03 24.19 -8.38
C GLN A 763 -16.51 25.50 -7.78
N SER A 764 -17.70 25.47 -7.16
CA SER A 764 -18.26 26.61 -6.47
C SER A 764 -17.72 26.76 -5.05
N GLU A 765 -17.85 27.98 -4.51
CA GLU A 765 -17.92 28.18 -3.06
C GLU A 765 -19.01 27.31 -2.42
N THR A 766 -18.78 26.90 -1.19
CA THR A 766 -19.75 26.10 -0.42
C THR A 766 -20.78 27.01 0.23
N LYS A 767 -22.07 26.73 0.03
CA LYS A 767 -23.17 27.49 0.65
C LYS A 767 -24.07 26.59 1.49
N THR A 768 -24.60 27.12 2.59
CA THR A 768 -25.46 26.35 3.50
C THR A 768 -26.91 26.43 3.07
N LEU A 769 -27.46 25.33 2.56
CA LEU A 769 -28.89 25.16 2.30
C LEU A 769 -29.63 24.85 3.61
N VAL A 770 -30.63 25.65 3.95
CA VAL A 770 -31.49 25.42 5.12
C VAL A 770 -32.86 24.95 4.67
N ILE A 771 -33.21 23.70 4.99
CA ILE A 771 -34.56 23.17 4.79
C ILE A 771 -35.35 23.46 6.07
N ALA A 772 -36.29 24.40 5.98
CA ALA A 772 -37.12 24.79 7.12
C ALA A 772 -38.14 23.69 7.50
N LYS A 773 -38.60 23.68 8.77
CA LYS A 773 -39.65 22.75 9.21
C LYS A 773 -41.01 23.14 8.62
N ALA A 774 -41.75 22.16 8.12
CA ALA A 774 -43.09 22.36 7.57
C ALA A 774 -44.05 22.94 8.63
N LYS A 775 -44.94 23.84 8.21
CA LYS A 775 -45.97 24.42 9.08
C LYS A 775 -47.11 23.40 9.31
N PRO A 776 -47.43 23.04 10.57
CA PRO A 776 -48.52 22.12 10.86
C PRO A 776 -49.91 22.76 10.73
N VAL A 777 -50.90 21.90 10.54
CA VAL A 777 -52.33 22.14 10.63
C VAL A 777 -52.84 21.39 11.87
N VAL A 778 -53.14 22.12 12.95
CA VAL A 778 -53.61 21.54 14.23
C VAL A 778 -55.13 21.64 14.32
N THR A 779 -55.81 20.54 14.06
CA THR A 779 -57.28 20.41 14.12
C THR A 779 -57.71 19.85 15.47
N VAL A 780 -58.74 20.43 16.09
CA VAL A 780 -59.23 20.03 17.41
C VAL A 780 -60.75 19.85 17.38
N THR A 781 -61.25 18.65 17.70
CA THR A 781 -62.69 18.38 17.74
C THR A 781 -63.32 18.92 19.01
N ALA A 782 -64.27 19.84 18.86
CA ALA A 782 -65.05 20.40 19.96
C ALA A 782 -65.92 19.33 20.63
N ALA A 783 -65.72 19.10 21.94
CA ALA A 783 -66.47 18.10 22.69
C ALA A 783 -67.70 18.70 23.39
N ALA A 784 -68.84 18.00 23.29
CA ALA A 784 -70.05 18.34 24.03
C ALA A 784 -70.49 17.13 24.88
N TYR A 785 -70.59 17.33 26.20
CA TYR A 785 -71.00 16.26 27.12
C TYR A 785 -71.80 16.82 28.31
N ALA A 786 -72.30 15.92 29.17
CA ALA A 786 -73.06 16.30 30.37
C ALA A 786 -72.22 16.08 31.64
N TYR A 787 -72.34 16.98 32.60
CA TYR A 787 -71.66 16.86 33.90
C TYR A 787 -71.92 15.48 34.54
N GLY A 788 -70.86 14.81 34.98
CA GLY A 788 -70.90 13.44 35.49
C GLY A 788 -70.81 12.35 34.41
N LYS A 789 -70.42 12.69 33.19
CA LYS A 789 -70.01 11.75 32.14
C LYS A 789 -68.60 12.10 31.66
N ALA A 790 -67.85 11.09 31.23
CA ALA A 790 -66.62 11.31 30.50
C ALA A 790 -66.93 12.03 29.17
N GLY A 791 -66.12 13.04 28.85
CA GLY A 791 -66.03 13.60 27.50
C GLY A 791 -64.70 13.20 26.88
N ALA A 792 -64.54 13.42 25.57
CA ALA A 792 -63.28 13.26 24.88
C ALA A 792 -63.14 14.31 23.78
N SER A 793 -61.95 14.89 23.63
CA SER A 793 -61.58 15.71 22.48
C SER A 793 -60.49 15.02 21.68
N ALA A 794 -60.75 14.81 20.39
CA ALA A 794 -59.74 14.39 19.44
C ALA A 794 -58.93 15.60 18.95
N VAL A 795 -57.63 15.38 18.74
CA VAL A 795 -56.71 16.32 18.09
C VAL A 795 -56.04 15.58 16.94
N THR A 796 -55.91 16.24 15.80
CA THR A 796 -55.12 15.77 14.67
C THR A 796 -54.12 16.86 14.28
N VAL A 797 -52.87 16.48 14.06
CA VAL A 797 -51.78 17.34 13.59
C VAL A 797 -51.20 16.72 12.32
N THR A 798 -51.28 17.45 11.21
CA THR A 798 -50.66 17.08 9.94
C THR A 798 -49.94 18.27 9.32
N THR A 799 -49.21 18.07 8.23
CA THR A 799 -48.85 19.17 7.32
C THR A 799 -50.01 19.58 6.41
N ALA A 800 -49.79 20.55 5.53
CA ALA A 800 -50.73 20.93 4.48
C ALA A 800 -50.93 19.82 3.41
N LYS A 801 -49.91 18.99 3.11
CA LYS A 801 -50.05 17.78 2.27
C LYS A 801 -50.69 16.59 3.02
N LYS A 802 -51.16 16.80 4.26
CA LYS A 802 -51.80 15.82 5.16
C LYS A 802 -50.85 14.76 5.74
N THR A 803 -49.54 14.95 5.68
CA THR A 803 -48.58 14.04 6.31
C THR A 803 -48.79 14.03 7.84
N PRO A 804 -48.94 12.84 8.47
CA PRO A 804 -49.01 12.70 9.92
C PRO A 804 -47.82 13.32 10.65
N ALA A 805 -48.09 14.18 11.64
CA ALA A 805 -47.04 14.65 12.55
C ALA A 805 -46.78 13.64 13.68
N THR A 806 -45.56 13.67 14.23
CA THR A 806 -45.11 12.72 15.27
C THR A 806 -44.96 13.40 16.64
N GLY A 807 -44.44 12.70 17.64
CA GLY A 807 -44.17 13.31 18.96
C GLY A 807 -45.43 13.57 19.79
N ASN A 808 -45.38 14.62 20.62
CA ASN A 808 -46.33 14.87 21.71
C ASN A 808 -47.17 16.14 21.53
N VAL A 809 -48.43 16.04 21.91
CA VAL A 809 -49.38 17.16 22.03
C VAL A 809 -49.80 17.33 23.49
N THR A 810 -50.01 18.57 23.90
CA THR A 810 -50.57 18.94 25.19
C THR A 810 -51.89 19.70 25.01
N LEU A 811 -52.93 19.28 25.73
CA LEU A 811 -54.26 19.88 25.75
C LEU A 811 -54.54 20.45 27.14
N THR A 812 -54.87 21.73 27.21
CA THR A 812 -55.17 22.46 28.45
C THR A 812 -56.62 22.93 28.47
N VAL A 813 -57.37 22.50 29.49
CA VAL A 813 -58.77 22.89 29.69
C VAL A 813 -59.06 23.23 31.15
N ALA A 814 -59.57 24.45 31.39
CA ALA A 814 -59.97 24.93 32.71
C ALA A 814 -58.91 24.73 33.82
N GLY A 815 -57.63 24.92 33.49
CA GLY A 815 -56.49 24.73 34.40
C GLY A 815 -55.99 23.28 34.54
N ASN A 816 -56.59 22.32 33.84
CA ASN A 816 -56.10 20.94 33.77
C ASN A 816 -55.27 20.78 32.49
N THR A 817 -54.05 20.26 32.61
CA THR A 817 -53.14 19.99 31.50
C THR A 817 -53.05 18.48 31.28
N LEU A 818 -53.25 18.03 30.04
CA LEU A 818 -53.17 16.64 29.62
C LEU A 818 -52.16 16.53 28.48
N SER A 819 -51.25 15.54 28.51
CA SER A 819 -50.27 15.31 27.44
C SER A 819 -50.43 13.91 26.85
N GLY A 820 -50.21 13.77 25.55
CA GLY A 820 -50.40 12.51 24.83
C GLY A 820 -49.61 12.47 23.52
N LYS A 821 -49.16 11.27 23.15
CA LYS A 821 -48.39 11.03 21.93
C LYS A 821 -49.32 10.86 20.73
N LEU A 822 -48.93 11.40 19.57
CA LEU A 822 -49.62 11.18 18.30
C LEU A 822 -49.44 9.73 17.83
N ASN A 823 -50.48 9.17 17.22
CA ASN A 823 -50.44 7.88 16.53
C ASN A 823 -49.92 8.04 15.08
N SER A 824 -49.85 6.94 14.33
CA SER A 824 -49.40 6.91 12.92
C SER A 824 -50.29 7.70 11.94
N ALA A 825 -51.47 8.15 12.35
CA ALA A 825 -52.35 9.04 11.60
C ALA A 825 -52.27 10.51 12.07
N GLY A 826 -51.27 10.85 12.90
CA GLY A 826 -51.07 12.20 13.42
C GLY A 826 -52.12 12.60 14.45
N ALA A 827 -52.81 11.63 15.06
CA ALA A 827 -53.98 11.86 15.91
C ALA A 827 -53.79 11.36 17.35
N VAL A 828 -54.46 12.03 18.28
CA VAL A 828 -54.54 11.66 19.71
C VAL A 828 -55.92 12.03 20.26
N THR A 829 -56.44 11.28 21.23
CA THR A 829 -57.72 11.59 21.88
C THR A 829 -57.54 11.74 23.38
N PHE A 830 -57.92 12.90 23.91
CA PHE A 830 -57.81 13.24 25.33
C PHE A 830 -59.13 12.99 26.05
N ALA A 831 -59.11 12.14 27.08
CA ALA A 831 -60.23 11.97 27.99
C ALA A 831 -60.37 13.20 28.91
N LEU A 832 -61.53 13.85 28.87
CA LEU A 832 -61.78 15.10 29.59
C LEU A 832 -62.41 14.86 30.97
N PRO A 833 -62.04 15.62 32.02
CA PRO A 833 -62.56 15.40 33.37
C PRO A 833 -64.09 15.47 33.45
N ALA A 834 -64.71 14.41 33.98
CA ALA A 834 -66.17 14.29 34.08
C ALA A 834 -66.83 15.30 35.04
N ASN A 835 -66.02 16.05 35.79
CA ASN A 835 -66.40 17.05 36.79
C ASN A 835 -66.15 18.51 36.34
N LEU A 836 -65.75 18.77 35.08
CA LEU A 836 -65.60 20.13 34.56
C LEU A 836 -66.90 20.96 34.74
N ALA A 837 -66.76 22.27 34.98
CA ALA A 837 -67.89 23.15 35.28
C ALA A 837 -68.88 23.27 34.10
N VAL A 838 -70.18 23.32 34.40
CA VAL A 838 -71.26 23.46 33.42
C VAL A 838 -71.25 24.86 32.79
N LYS A 839 -70.51 24.98 31.69
CA LYS A 839 -70.42 26.12 30.76
C LYS A 839 -69.70 25.67 29.49
N THR A 840 -69.69 26.52 28.47
CA THR A 840 -68.69 26.43 27.40
C THR A 840 -67.35 26.96 27.91
N GLN A 841 -66.26 26.30 27.55
CA GLN A 841 -64.90 26.59 28.02
C GLN A 841 -63.94 26.52 26.84
N SER A 842 -62.95 27.42 26.81
CA SER A 842 -61.85 27.32 25.85
C SER A 842 -60.95 26.12 26.17
N VAL A 843 -60.40 25.51 25.13
CA VAL A 843 -59.39 24.47 25.16
C VAL A 843 -58.24 24.94 24.30
N THR A 844 -57.05 25.03 24.89
CA THR A 844 -55.81 25.31 24.16
C THR A 844 -55.10 23.99 23.89
N VAL A 845 -54.66 23.80 22.66
CA VAL A 845 -53.85 22.66 22.23
C VAL A 845 -52.49 23.18 21.76
N ALA A 846 -51.42 22.60 22.25
CA ALA A 846 -50.05 22.92 21.88
C ALA A 846 -49.33 21.66 21.37
N TYR A 847 -48.75 21.77 20.20
CA TYR A 847 -47.89 20.78 19.56
C TYR A 847 -46.44 21.25 19.62
N ALA A 848 -45.54 20.42 20.14
CA ALA A 848 -44.14 20.79 20.39
C ALA A 848 -43.26 20.85 19.12
N GLY A 849 -43.76 20.37 17.98
CA GLY A 849 -42.93 20.09 16.80
C GLY A 849 -42.25 18.71 16.88
N ASP A 850 -41.71 18.27 15.75
CA ASP A 850 -40.86 17.09 15.64
C ASP A 850 -39.60 17.40 14.83
N ALA A 851 -38.97 16.41 14.21
CA ALA A 851 -37.78 16.62 13.36
C ALA A 851 -38.09 17.55 12.17
N ASN A 852 -39.21 17.33 11.48
CA ASN A 852 -39.52 17.93 10.18
C ASN A 852 -40.66 18.95 10.21
N ILE A 853 -41.49 18.95 11.26
CA ILE A 853 -42.69 19.78 11.37
C ILE A 853 -42.55 20.73 12.57
N ALA A 854 -42.87 22.01 12.36
CA ALA A 854 -42.72 23.06 13.36
C ALA A 854 -43.69 22.94 14.54
N ALA A 855 -43.36 23.58 15.66
CA ALA A 855 -44.28 23.74 16.78
C ALA A 855 -45.47 24.64 16.42
N ALA A 856 -46.63 24.40 17.01
CA ALA A 856 -47.81 25.25 16.82
C ALA A 856 -48.81 25.13 17.98
N SER A 857 -49.75 26.07 18.03
CA SER A 857 -50.91 25.99 18.93
C SER A 857 -52.22 26.26 18.18
N SER A 858 -53.31 25.78 18.75
CA SER A 858 -54.67 25.92 18.24
C SER A 858 -55.64 26.01 19.42
N THR A 859 -56.83 26.57 19.20
CA THR A 859 -57.86 26.65 20.25
C THR A 859 -59.21 26.17 19.74
N ALA A 860 -59.98 25.55 20.64
CA ALA A 860 -61.33 25.09 20.40
C ALA A 860 -62.19 25.33 21.63
N SER A 861 -63.45 24.90 21.60
CA SER A 861 -64.33 24.97 22.76
C SER A 861 -64.87 23.61 23.17
N VAL A 862 -65.11 23.44 24.47
CA VAL A 862 -65.78 22.29 25.06
C VAL A 862 -66.99 22.77 25.84
N THR A 863 -68.16 22.19 25.55
CA THR A 863 -69.43 22.59 26.16
C THR A 863 -69.93 21.51 27.12
N VAL A 864 -69.88 21.82 28.42
CA VAL A 864 -70.39 20.93 29.47
C VAL A 864 -71.81 21.34 29.83
N THR A 865 -72.75 20.43 29.64
CA THR A 865 -74.19 20.60 29.88
C THR A 865 -74.63 20.02 31.23
N LYS A 866 -75.86 20.32 31.67
CA LYS A 866 -76.36 19.94 33.00
C LYS A 866 -76.58 18.43 33.15
N GLY A 867 -75.81 17.83 34.07
CA GLY A 867 -75.87 16.40 34.39
C GLY A 867 -77.24 15.91 34.85
N LYS A 868 -77.49 14.60 34.78
CA LYS A 868 -78.70 13.97 35.33
C LYS A 868 -78.44 13.52 36.78
N VAL A 869 -79.36 13.81 37.69
CA VAL A 869 -79.35 13.23 39.05
C VAL A 869 -79.71 11.74 38.98
N THR A 870 -79.12 10.90 39.82
CA THR A 870 -79.28 9.44 39.75
C THR A 870 -80.64 8.98 40.26
N LYS A 871 -81.22 9.65 41.27
CA LYS A 871 -82.54 9.32 41.81
C LYS A 871 -83.18 10.49 42.57
N VAL A 872 -84.44 10.80 42.30
CA VAL A 872 -85.27 11.63 43.20
C VAL A 872 -86.18 10.72 44.01
N GLY A 873 -85.92 10.60 45.31
CA GLY A 873 -86.75 9.86 46.25
C GLY A 873 -87.61 10.80 47.10
N ALA A 874 -88.86 10.42 47.35
CA ALA A 874 -89.74 11.06 48.32
C ALA A 874 -90.21 9.99 49.33
N LYS A 875 -89.82 10.10 50.60
CA LYS A 875 -90.27 9.20 51.68
C LYS A 875 -91.11 10.01 52.67
N VAL A 876 -92.40 9.67 52.82
CA VAL A 876 -93.22 10.24 53.89
C VAL A 876 -92.72 9.67 55.21
N THR A 877 -92.19 10.54 56.06
CA THR A 877 -91.56 10.20 57.35
C THR A 877 -92.52 10.40 58.53
N LYS A 878 -93.58 11.17 58.35
CA LYS A 878 -94.72 11.25 59.28
C LYS A 878 -95.99 11.44 58.48
N THR A 879 -96.88 10.45 58.50
CA THR A 879 -98.16 10.48 57.77
C THR A 879 -99.03 11.63 58.29
N PRO A 880 -99.51 12.56 57.43
CA PRO A 880 -100.47 13.58 57.84
C PRO A 880 -101.84 12.97 58.16
N THR A 881 -102.68 13.71 58.87
CA THR A 881 -104.09 13.38 59.13
C THR A 881 -104.98 14.58 58.84
N SER A 882 -106.30 14.45 58.94
CA SER A 882 -107.20 15.62 58.87
C SER A 882 -106.92 16.65 59.97
N LYS A 883 -106.41 16.19 61.14
CA LYS A 883 -106.17 17.04 62.32
C LYS A 883 -104.69 17.45 62.52
N LYS A 884 -103.70 16.65 62.10
CA LYS A 884 -102.25 16.89 62.35
C LYS A 884 -101.41 16.96 61.05
N LYS A 885 -100.46 17.89 60.99
CA LYS A 885 -99.49 18.04 59.88
C LYS A 885 -98.53 16.83 59.82
N GLY A 886 -98.10 16.47 58.61
CA GLY A 886 -97.15 15.38 58.36
C GLY A 886 -95.73 15.87 58.04
N LYS A 887 -94.81 14.96 57.70
CA LYS A 887 -93.46 15.26 57.17
C LYS A 887 -93.13 14.34 56.00
N VAL A 888 -92.43 14.89 55.00
CA VAL A 888 -91.87 14.17 53.86
C VAL A 888 -90.40 14.52 53.70
N ARG A 889 -89.54 13.51 53.62
CA ARG A 889 -88.13 13.67 53.28
C ARG A 889 -87.96 13.49 51.78
N VAL A 890 -87.41 14.49 51.11
CA VAL A 890 -86.95 14.39 49.72
C VAL A 890 -85.44 14.14 49.74
N THR A 891 -84.98 13.25 48.87
CA THR A 891 -83.57 12.96 48.63
C THR A 891 -83.32 13.04 47.13
N VAL A 892 -82.30 13.77 46.70
CA VAL A 892 -81.88 13.93 45.32
C VAL A 892 -80.46 13.38 45.22
N SER A 893 -80.34 12.11 44.84
CA SER A 893 -79.07 11.40 44.77
C SER A 893 -78.25 11.80 43.53
N THR A 894 -76.94 11.87 43.69
CA THR A 894 -75.95 12.01 42.61
C THR A 894 -75.12 10.73 42.48
N ALA A 895 -74.17 10.67 41.54
CA ALA A 895 -73.20 9.58 41.50
C ALA A 895 -72.07 9.81 42.53
N LYS A 896 -71.40 8.73 42.97
CA LYS A 896 -70.24 8.82 43.88
C LYS A 896 -69.14 9.68 43.24
N GLY A 897 -68.52 10.57 44.02
CA GLY A 897 -67.47 11.49 43.55
C GLY A 897 -67.96 12.78 42.87
N LEU A 898 -69.25 12.91 42.54
CA LEU A 898 -69.79 14.13 41.93
C LEU A 898 -70.39 15.09 42.97
N ALA A 899 -70.41 16.40 42.64
CA ALA A 899 -70.93 17.45 43.51
C ALA A 899 -72.35 17.14 44.01
N ALA A 900 -72.62 17.40 45.29
CA ALA A 900 -73.90 17.12 45.91
C ALA A 900 -75.04 17.97 45.32
N ALA A 901 -76.14 17.33 44.88
CA ALA A 901 -77.29 18.05 44.36
C ALA A 901 -77.90 19.00 45.41
N SER A 902 -78.32 20.19 44.95
CA SER A 902 -78.84 21.28 45.77
C SER A 902 -79.90 22.06 44.98
N GLY A 903 -80.77 22.81 45.65
CA GLY A 903 -81.74 23.68 44.97
C GLY A 903 -83.22 23.30 45.18
N LYS A 904 -84.12 23.95 44.43
CA LYS A 904 -85.55 23.96 44.73
C LYS A 904 -86.21 22.60 44.42
N VAL A 905 -86.98 22.09 45.39
CA VAL A 905 -87.90 20.94 45.22
C VAL A 905 -89.34 21.37 45.51
N THR A 906 -90.27 20.76 44.77
CA THR A 906 -91.70 20.96 44.88
C THR A 906 -92.36 19.62 45.12
N VAL A 907 -92.96 19.40 46.30
CA VAL A 907 -93.69 18.18 46.63
C VAL A 907 -95.18 18.43 46.48
N THR A 908 -95.81 17.70 45.57
CA THR A 908 -97.24 17.77 45.29
C THR A 908 -97.95 16.54 45.87
N ALA A 909 -99.01 16.77 46.62
CA ALA A 909 -99.94 15.77 47.12
C ALA A 909 -101.27 15.91 46.38
N LYS A 910 -101.71 14.88 45.64
CA LYS A 910 -102.94 14.92 44.82
C LYS A 910 -103.93 13.81 45.19
N LYS A 911 -105.22 14.15 45.31
CA LYS A 911 -106.37 13.25 45.50
C LYS A 911 -107.50 13.70 44.56
N GLY A 912 -107.71 12.95 43.47
CA GLY A 912 -108.65 13.35 42.41
C GLY A 912 -108.23 14.68 41.78
N LYS A 913 -109.18 15.60 41.59
CA LYS A 913 -108.91 16.97 41.14
C LYS A 913 -108.14 17.80 42.19
N LYS A 914 -108.31 17.56 43.50
CA LYS A 914 -107.67 18.35 44.57
C LYS A 914 -106.16 18.08 44.64
N SER A 915 -105.37 19.14 44.60
CA SER A 915 -103.89 19.11 44.60
C SER A 915 -103.35 20.15 45.58
N ILE A 916 -102.39 19.76 46.42
CA ILE A 916 -101.76 20.62 47.43
C ILE A 916 -100.25 20.52 47.26
N THR A 917 -99.55 21.64 47.31
CA THR A 917 -98.12 21.73 46.97
C THR A 917 -97.33 22.37 48.10
N VAL A 918 -96.21 21.77 48.49
CA VAL A 918 -95.23 22.38 49.40
C VAL A 918 -93.87 22.49 48.70
N LYS A 919 -93.21 23.64 48.87
CA LYS A 919 -91.90 23.94 48.28
C LYS A 919 -90.81 23.94 49.35
N GLY A 920 -89.56 23.75 48.95
CA GLY A 920 -88.39 23.97 49.80
C GLY A 920 -87.10 23.71 49.05
N THR A 921 -85.97 23.80 49.74
CA THR A 921 -84.64 23.74 49.12
C THR A 921 -83.84 22.55 49.64
N VAL A 922 -83.37 21.71 48.72
CA VAL A 922 -82.37 20.67 48.99
C VAL A 922 -81.03 21.33 49.28
N LYS A 923 -80.44 20.98 50.42
CA LYS A 923 -79.02 21.20 50.73
C LYS A 923 -78.38 19.83 50.91
N SER A 924 -77.19 19.61 50.37
CA SER A 924 -76.44 18.34 50.47
C SER A 924 -77.31 17.09 50.20
N GLN A 925 -77.91 17.02 49.00
CA GLN A 925 -78.78 15.94 48.52
C GLN A 925 -80.08 15.69 49.30
N ARG A 926 -80.41 16.38 50.41
CA ARG A 926 -81.63 16.11 51.20
C ARG A 926 -82.41 17.37 51.63
N VAL A 927 -83.70 17.20 51.90
CA VAL A 927 -84.53 18.15 52.68
C VAL A 927 -85.70 17.40 53.34
N SER A 928 -86.20 17.91 54.46
CA SER A 928 -87.47 17.44 55.05
C SER A 928 -88.48 18.58 55.05
N LEU A 929 -89.62 18.39 54.37
CA LEU A 929 -90.71 19.36 54.30
C LEU A 929 -91.88 18.91 55.18
N THR A 930 -92.60 19.88 55.73
CA THR A 930 -93.85 19.63 56.47
C THR A 930 -95.00 19.50 55.47
N LEU A 931 -95.69 18.35 55.47
CA LEU A 931 -96.95 18.21 54.74
C LEU A 931 -98.09 18.85 55.55
N PRO A 932 -99.03 19.58 54.93
CA PRO A 932 -100.20 20.10 55.63
C PRO A 932 -101.13 18.97 56.10
N LYS A 933 -102.18 19.35 56.85
CA LYS A 933 -103.28 18.42 57.19
C LYS A 933 -103.93 17.95 55.89
N LEU A 934 -104.20 16.64 55.75
CA LEU A 934 -104.80 16.06 54.53
C LEU A 934 -106.08 15.30 54.89
N ALA A 935 -107.15 15.47 54.10
CA ALA A 935 -108.42 14.77 54.33
C ALA A 935 -108.32 13.25 54.08
N LYS A 936 -109.12 12.45 54.80
CA LYS A 936 -109.25 10.98 54.70
C LYS A 936 -109.28 10.49 53.23
N GLY A 937 -108.55 9.42 52.92
CA GLY A 937 -108.48 8.81 51.57
C GLY A 937 -107.05 8.55 51.06
N LYS A 938 -106.94 8.00 49.84
CA LYS A 938 -105.65 7.77 49.15
C LYS A 938 -105.16 9.07 48.49
N TRP A 939 -103.95 9.52 48.83
CA TRP A 939 -103.25 10.64 48.18
C TRP A 939 -101.99 10.13 47.48
N LYS A 940 -101.68 10.65 46.29
CA LYS A 940 -100.43 10.39 45.57
C LYS A 940 -99.47 11.56 45.79
N ILE A 941 -98.27 11.27 46.29
CA ILE A 941 -97.19 12.22 46.60
C ILE A 941 -96.10 12.11 45.52
N THR A 942 -95.68 13.23 44.94
CA THR A 942 -94.55 13.32 43.99
C THR A 942 -93.67 14.52 44.32
N ALA A 943 -92.35 14.34 44.28
CA ALA A 943 -91.37 15.42 44.39
C ALA A 943 -90.77 15.75 43.02
N LYS A 944 -90.92 16.98 42.53
CA LYS A 944 -90.17 17.50 41.38
C LYS A 944 -89.00 18.36 41.88
N TYR A 945 -87.79 17.92 41.59
CA TYR A 945 -86.55 18.69 41.71
C TYR A 945 -86.41 19.59 40.47
N ALA A 946 -86.18 20.89 40.68
CA ALA A 946 -86.12 21.87 39.61
C ALA A 946 -84.80 21.87 38.83
N GLY A 947 -83.76 21.21 39.36
CA GLY A 947 -82.39 21.39 38.88
C GLY A 947 -81.66 22.53 39.61
N ASN A 948 -80.40 22.73 39.25
CA ASN A 948 -79.56 23.86 39.68
C ASN A 948 -78.60 24.27 38.54
N GLY A 949 -77.44 24.85 38.85
CA GLY A 949 -76.41 25.14 37.85
C GLY A 949 -75.79 23.87 37.23
N THR A 950 -75.58 22.84 38.06
CA THR A 950 -74.86 21.60 37.72
C THR A 950 -75.76 20.51 37.12
N TYR A 951 -76.99 20.39 37.62
CA TYR A 951 -77.89 19.27 37.34
C TYR A 951 -79.24 19.71 36.77
N SER A 952 -79.75 18.90 35.86
CA SER A 952 -81.07 19.03 35.22
C SER A 952 -82.22 18.69 36.18
N SER A 953 -83.43 19.16 35.84
CA SER A 953 -84.65 18.89 36.61
C SER A 953 -85.04 17.40 36.55
N ALA A 954 -85.65 16.86 37.61
CA ALA A 954 -86.04 15.45 37.69
C ALA A 954 -87.24 15.27 38.64
N SER A 955 -87.98 14.16 38.51
CA SER A 955 -89.16 13.87 39.35
C SER A 955 -89.05 12.52 40.04
N SER A 956 -89.64 12.39 41.23
CA SER A 956 -89.76 11.11 41.93
C SER A 956 -90.85 10.23 41.33
N ALA A 957 -90.74 8.92 41.61
CA ALA A 957 -91.88 8.02 41.53
C ALA A 957 -93.06 8.52 42.41
N LYS A 958 -94.28 8.07 42.07
CA LYS A 958 -95.53 8.41 42.76
C LYS A 958 -95.70 7.55 44.02
N VAL A 959 -95.59 8.13 45.21
CA VAL A 959 -95.78 7.42 46.48
C VAL A 959 -97.23 7.59 46.96
N THR A 960 -97.97 6.49 47.11
CA THR A 960 -99.36 6.53 47.55
C THR A 960 -99.48 6.37 49.06
N VAL A 961 -100.26 7.24 49.73
CA VAL A 961 -100.47 7.23 51.18
C VAL A 961 -101.96 7.23 51.50
N LYS A 962 -102.43 6.30 52.34
CA LYS A 962 -103.85 6.16 52.75
C LYS A 962 -104.07 6.84 54.09
N ILE A 963 -104.69 8.02 54.08
CA ILE A 963 -105.04 8.78 55.29
C ILE A 963 -106.30 8.15 55.90
N LYS A 964 -106.18 7.60 57.12
CA LYS A 964 -107.26 6.85 57.81
C LYS A 964 -108.21 7.75 58.62
N LYS A 965 -107.70 8.81 59.25
CA LYS A 965 -108.41 9.80 60.06
C LYS A 965 -107.99 11.20 59.64
#